data_AF-A0A285BXY6-F1
#
_entry.id   AF-A0A285BXY6-F1
#
_cell.length_a   1.000
_cell.length_b   1.000
_cell.length_c   1.000
_cell.angle_alpha   90.00
_cell.angle_beta   90.00
_cell.angle_gamma   90.00
#
_symmetry.space_group_name_H-M   'P 1'
#
loop_
_entity.id
_entity.type
_entity.pdbx_description
1 polymer ?
#
loop_
_entity_poly.entity_id
_entity_poly.type
_entity_poly.pdbx_seq_one_letter_code
_entity_poly.pdbx_strand_id
1 'polypeptide(L)'
;MGIEKGEAVTVRCLFLLALLIMLSSSTLAESRTLADFFSHLDQAASILKTQADLEAQRSNLLAQEALKGLEVFGGVSGGFQKSPYAREPFGHFFDPMARIGLRYPLLGSAERQQRAIEDAATQVRIETIRLDWSRRLAALFLEENYAAYWSAQKILALTDNYLHLRHEGVENLLRKRQEAGLLFKSDYFEFLSAFERAQRTQVEFYNNSNQALMRLAHLTNSTVMPFTPVKPPLGKIADTLPNEVDQLDLRILQTQIDNLQNIRDTQNWQGIESDVSVTGFGGPAIPHPSPPDGMQWGYGGAVGFNFRMPLEIVSYRRNEQSRLNSQLISLRADYTRRGQELQHEFHALLSSFQQLTQQINFQRTRLEAAQELLRERYLRLQVLDGDVIEQYLQALNTYYRVAVDNIEAESEHWKLHIRLRQFILLPSMPEEDNYPETDITSLINPLHQAKKFLTSGGNVTLKHRDELITPVSTQFISGQLAVYVWNFDELITHAGLWNKKETHVINRFLVSLDARQISQAADNPKNLRNFLHDAHHHKKKIELLLGDPDWILPEYRHHLIQIIHQMKTVSFDGLHLDIEPDQLESELSGKARLEEFVETIRQVAAISPWPVGISIHPRYLSKDSSFGLCIPCELGKIGIKEITVMYYSMNIQAIVTALKSAMQQHPTLVFSLAQSLEKELGSENSYAHKPRQHFINAMQHLQDQLQSSNFSGLIIQSWLDWEHYLHENPL
;
A
#
# COMPACT_ATOMS: atom_id res chain seq x y z
N MET A 1 -7.21 -79.31 5.37
CA MET A 1 -7.64 -78.34 6.41
C MET A 1 -6.43 -77.50 6.77
N GLY A 2 -6.06 -76.43 6.06
CA GLY A 2 -6.87 -75.54 5.24
C GLY A 2 -7.48 -74.45 6.11
N ILE A 3 -6.79 -73.30 6.14
CA ILE A 3 -7.33 -71.94 6.37
C ILE A 3 -7.71 -71.60 7.82
N GLU A 4 -6.84 -70.87 8.55
CA GLU A 4 -7.28 -69.93 9.62
C GLU A 4 -6.16 -69.00 10.18
N LYS A 5 -5.07 -68.74 9.45
CA LYS A 5 -4.06 -67.74 9.86
C LYS A 5 -3.86 -66.59 8.89
N GLY A 6 -4.57 -66.60 7.76
CA GLY A 6 -4.56 -65.51 6.78
C GLY A 6 -5.48 -64.35 7.15
N GLU A 7 -6.61 -64.60 7.82
CA GLU A 7 -7.65 -63.59 8.04
C GLU A 7 -7.31 -62.56 9.12
N ALA A 8 -6.61 -62.93 10.19
CA ALA A 8 -6.29 -61.97 11.25
C ALA A 8 -5.26 -60.90 10.82
N VAL A 9 -4.37 -61.24 9.88
CA VAL A 9 -3.36 -60.31 9.35
C VAL A 9 -3.96 -59.43 8.24
N THR A 10 -4.80 -60.00 7.36
CA THR A 10 -5.50 -59.19 6.34
C THR A 10 -6.52 -58.25 6.97
N VAL A 11 -7.24 -58.64 8.02
CA VAL A 11 -8.19 -57.76 8.72
C VAL A 11 -7.46 -56.63 9.44
N ARG A 12 -6.31 -56.88 10.10
CA ARG A 12 -5.49 -55.82 10.70
C ARG A 12 -4.84 -54.90 9.66
N CYS A 13 -4.41 -55.44 8.51
CA CYS A 13 -3.87 -54.63 7.43
C CYS A 13 -4.97 -53.81 6.74
N LEU A 14 -6.18 -54.35 6.56
CA LEU A 14 -7.36 -53.62 6.06
C LEU A 14 -7.84 -52.56 7.05
N PHE A 15 -7.76 -52.80 8.36
CA PHE A 15 -8.09 -51.80 9.37
C PHE A 15 -7.05 -50.68 9.41
N LEU A 16 -5.76 -51.00 9.31
CA LEU A 16 -4.68 -50.00 9.19
C LEU A 16 -4.76 -49.24 7.86
N LEU A 17 -5.10 -49.90 6.76
CA LEU A 17 -5.32 -49.27 5.46
C LEU A 17 -6.57 -48.38 5.49
N ALA A 18 -7.66 -48.82 6.13
CA ALA A 18 -8.86 -48.00 6.32
C ALA A 18 -8.62 -46.82 7.27
N LEU A 19 -7.80 -46.98 8.30
CA LEU A 19 -7.38 -45.89 9.19
C LEU A 19 -6.47 -44.90 8.45
N LEU A 20 -5.57 -45.37 7.59
CA LEU A 20 -4.73 -44.55 6.72
C LEU A 20 -5.55 -43.84 5.63
N ILE A 21 -6.58 -44.48 5.08
CA ILE A 21 -7.52 -43.87 4.12
C ILE A 21 -8.41 -42.81 4.81
N MET A 22 -8.78 -43.01 6.08
CA MET A 22 -9.50 -42.02 6.91
C MET A 22 -8.61 -40.88 7.42
N LEU A 23 -7.29 -41.09 7.47
CA LEU A 23 -6.29 -40.04 7.77
C LEU A 23 -5.83 -39.29 6.50
N SER A 24 -6.13 -39.81 5.31
CA SER A 24 -5.84 -39.19 4.01
C SER A 24 -7.08 -38.69 3.27
N SER A 25 -8.24 -38.65 3.90
CA SER A 25 -9.32 -37.79 3.42
C SER A 25 -8.90 -36.35 3.66
N SER A 26 -8.23 -35.77 2.66
CA SER A 26 -8.26 -34.33 2.43
C SER A 26 -9.73 -33.93 2.37
N THR A 27 -10.30 -33.57 3.52
CA THR A 27 -11.59 -32.90 3.60
C THR A 27 -11.48 -31.69 2.71
N LEU A 28 -12.07 -31.75 1.53
CA LEU A 28 -12.26 -30.58 0.68
C LEU A 28 -12.91 -29.53 1.56
N ALA A 29 -12.16 -28.46 1.83
CA ALA A 29 -12.60 -27.39 2.70
C ALA A 29 -13.95 -26.88 2.16
N GLU A 30 -14.98 -26.93 3.01
CA GLU A 30 -16.34 -26.52 2.65
C GLU A 30 -16.30 -25.12 2.03
N SER A 31 -16.99 -24.93 0.89
CA SER A 31 -17.13 -23.61 0.30
C SER A 31 -18.11 -22.80 1.14
N ARG A 32 -17.66 -21.66 1.67
CA ARG A 32 -18.48 -20.77 2.49
C ARG A 32 -18.51 -19.39 1.87
N THR A 33 -19.65 -18.74 2.02
CA THR A 33 -19.90 -17.39 1.52
C THR A 33 -19.87 -16.38 2.66
N LEU A 34 -19.71 -15.10 2.33
CA LEU A 34 -19.78 -14.02 3.33
C LEU A 34 -21.13 -14.02 4.09
N ALA A 35 -22.22 -14.40 3.42
CA ALA A 35 -23.57 -14.42 4.00
C ALA A 35 -23.69 -15.38 5.19
N ASP A 36 -22.95 -16.48 5.19
CA ASP A 36 -23.00 -17.49 6.25
C ASP A 36 -22.55 -16.91 7.60
N PHE A 37 -21.63 -15.95 7.58
CA PHE A 37 -21.07 -15.32 8.78
C PHE A 37 -21.96 -14.22 9.35
N PHE A 38 -22.81 -13.58 8.54
CA PHE A 38 -23.71 -12.51 9.02
C PHE A 38 -24.78 -13.01 10.00
N SER A 39 -25.12 -14.30 9.96
CA SER A 39 -26.06 -14.93 10.91
C SER A 39 -25.61 -14.84 12.38
N HIS A 40 -24.29 -14.70 12.62
CA HIS A 40 -23.69 -14.60 13.95
C HIS A 40 -23.29 -13.18 14.31
N LEU A 41 -23.60 -12.19 13.47
CA LEU A 41 -23.14 -10.81 13.66
C LEU A 41 -23.59 -10.22 14.99
N ASP A 42 -24.85 -10.47 15.40
CA ASP A 42 -25.40 -9.95 16.66
C ASP A 42 -24.69 -10.50 17.92
N GLN A 43 -23.83 -11.52 17.78
CA GLN A 43 -23.02 -12.07 18.88
C GLN A 43 -21.66 -11.37 19.03
N ALA A 44 -21.31 -10.44 18.14
CA ALA A 44 -20.05 -9.70 18.23
C ALA A 44 -19.98 -8.91 19.55
N ALA A 45 -18.82 -8.96 20.21
CA ALA A 45 -18.63 -8.30 21.51
C ALA A 45 -18.92 -6.79 21.50
N SER A 46 -18.63 -6.09 20.39
CA SER A 46 -18.95 -4.67 20.21
C SER A 46 -20.46 -4.39 20.18
N ILE A 47 -21.23 -5.27 19.53
CA ILE A 47 -22.69 -5.18 19.44
C ILE A 47 -23.31 -5.52 20.80
N LEU A 48 -22.86 -6.59 21.45
CA LEU A 48 -23.35 -6.97 22.78
C LEU A 48 -23.11 -5.85 23.81
N LYS A 49 -21.94 -5.20 23.77
CA LYS A 49 -21.64 -4.05 24.62
C LYS A 49 -22.60 -2.89 24.35
N THR A 50 -22.75 -2.46 23.09
CA THR A 50 -23.62 -1.32 22.76
C THR A 50 -25.09 -1.61 23.02
N GLN A 51 -25.52 -2.87 22.90
CA GLN A 51 -26.86 -3.31 23.30
C GLN A 51 -27.06 -3.21 24.82
N ALA A 52 -26.08 -3.63 25.63
CA ALA A 52 -26.14 -3.49 27.08
C ALA A 52 -26.11 -2.01 27.51
N ASP A 53 -25.30 -1.18 26.87
CA ASP A 53 -25.25 0.27 27.10
C ASP A 53 -26.62 0.92 26.79
N LEU A 54 -27.26 0.55 25.68
CA LEU A 54 -28.61 1.01 25.34
C LEU A 54 -29.66 0.58 26.37
N GLU A 55 -29.61 -0.67 26.85
CA GLU A 55 -30.52 -1.18 27.87
C GLU A 55 -30.34 -0.47 29.22
N ALA A 56 -29.10 -0.16 29.60
CA ALA A 56 -28.79 0.64 30.77
C ALA A 56 -29.38 2.06 30.66
N GLN A 57 -29.27 2.71 29.51
CA GLN A 57 -29.85 4.04 29.30
C GLN A 57 -31.38 4.01 29.24
N ARG A 58 -31.99 2.97 28.67
CA ARG A 58 -33.45 2.77 28.72
C ARG A 58 -33.95 2.60 30.15
N SER A 59 -33.23 1.84 30.96
CA SER A 59 -33.55 1.67 32.38
C SER A 59 -33.41 2.97 33.16
N ASN A 60 -32.38 3.78 32.85
CA ASN A 60 -32.23 5.11 33.43
C ASN A 60 -33.38 6.05 33.04
N LEU A 61 -33.82 6.03 31.77
CA LEU A 61 -35.00 6.81 31.35
C LEU A 61 -36.24 6.43 32.15
N LEU A 62 -36.54 5.13 32.29
CA LEU A 62 -37.66 4.65 33.09
C LEU A 62 -37.54 5.07 34.56
N ALA A 63 -36.32 5.08 35.12
CA ALA A 63 -36.07 5.58 36.48
C ALA A 63 -36.34 7.10 36.59
N GLN A 64 -35.94 7.91 35.62
CA GLN A 64 -36.25 9.35 35.61
C GLN A 64 -37.76 9.62 35.42
N GLU A 65 -38.43 8.82 34.58
CA GLU A 65 -39.88 8.88 34.40
C GLU A 65 -40.62 8.53 35.69
N ALA A 66 -40.14 7.54 36.44
CA ALA A 66 -40.70 7.14 37.74
C ALA A 66 -40.48 8.20 38.84
N LEU A 67 -39.44 9.03 38.74
CA LEU A 67 -39.21 10.17 39.64
C LEU A 67 -40.14 11.35 39.36
N LYS A 68 -40.84 11.36 38.22
CA LYS A 68 -41.75 12.46 37.86
C LYS A 68 -43.00 12.44 38.71
N GLY A 69 -43.32 13.58 39.31
CA GLY A 69 -44.59 13.79 39.99
C GLY A 69 -44.53 13.61 41.50
N LEU A 70 -45.43 12.82 42.07
CA LEU A 70 -45.65 12.75 43.51
C LEU A 70 -44.56 11.91 44.20
N GLU A 71 -43.81 12.54 45.10
CA GLU A 71 -42.75 11.90 45.88
C GLU A 71 -43.20 11.69 47.34
N VAL A 72 -42.81 10.56 47.93
CA VAL A 72 -42.94 10.33 49.38
C VAL A 72 -41.61 10.64 50.03
N PHE A 73 -41.61 11.45 51.09
CA PHE A 73 -40.42 11.69 51.89
C PHE A 73 -40.68 11.39 53.36
N GLY A 74 -39.64 10.96 54.06
CA GLY A 74 -39.67 10.68 55.49
C GLY A 74 -38.41 11.21 56.16
N GLY A 75 -38.51 11.56 57.43
CA GLY A 75 -37.35 11.98 58.20
C GLY A 75 -37.56 11.75 59.68
N VAL A 76 -36.48 11.40 60.37
CA VAL A 76 -36.43 11.34 61.83
C VAL A 76 -35.35 12.31 62.27
N SER A 77 -35.71 13.25 63.13
CA SER A 77 -34.80 14.23 63.71
C SER A 77 -34.86 14.15 65.23
N GLY A 78 -33.75 14.43 65.90
CA GLY A 78 -33.70 14.53 67.36
C GLY A 78 -32.83 15.70 67.77
N GLY A 79 -33.29 16.49 68.74
CA GLY A 79 -32.54 17.64 69.24
C GLY A 79 -32.86 17.91 70.70
N PHE A 80 -31.96 18.64 71.37
CA PHE A 80 -32.20 19.15 72.72
C PHE A 80 -32.69 20.59 72.62
N GLN A 81 -33.82 20.88 73.24
CA GLN A 81 -34.38 22.23 73.28
C GLN A 81 -34.38 22.77 74.70
N LYS A 82 -34.11 24.08 74.83
CA LYS A 82 -34.27 24.82 76.09
C LYS A 82 -35.43 25.81 75.95
N SER A 83 -36.51 25.63 76.71
CA SER A 83 -37.66 26.56 76.68
C SER A 83 -37.43 27.73 77.65
N PRO A 84 -37.46 28.99 77.18
CA PRO A 84 -37.33 30.17 78.05
C PRO A 84 -38.59 30.46 78.88
N TYR A 85 -39.71 29.79 78.60
CA TYR A 85 -41.00 29.98 79.27
C TYR A 85 -41.35 28.87 80.28
N ALA A 86 -40.64 27.75 80.24
CA ALA A 86 -40.84 26.65 81.19
C ALA A 86 -40.00 26.85 82.45
N ARG A 87 -40.61 26.74 83.63
CA ARG A 87 -39.88 26.73 84.92
C ARG A 87 -39.11 25.41 85.07
N GLU A 88 -37.91 25.46 85.63
CA GLU A 88 -37.15 24.24 85.96
C GLU A 88 -37.98 23.32 86.88
N PRO A 89 -37.96 21.99 86.66
CA PRO A 89 -37.02 21.21 85.84
C PRO A 89 -37.41 21.03 84.36
N PHE A 90 -38.53 21.58 83.89
CA PHE A 90 -39.06 21.36 82.54
C PHE A 90 -38.41 22.23 81.45
N GLY A 91 -37.33 22.94 81.80
CA GLY A 91 -36.62 23.86 80.91
C GLY A 91 -35.77 23.17 79.84
N HIS A 92 -35.44 21.89 80.00
CA HIS A 92 -34.60 21.11 79.08
C HIS A 92 -35.30 19.81 78.68
N PHE A 93 -35.49 19.57 77.39
CA PHE A 93 -36.09 18.33 76.90
C PHE A 93 -35.47 17.86 75.58
N PHE A 94 -35.45 16.54 75.41
CA PHE A 94 -35.10 15.89 74.15
C PHE A 94 -36.36 15.77 73.30
N ASP A 95 -36.30 16.26 72.06
CA ASP A 95 -37.42 16.35 71.14
C ASP A 95 -37.14 15.51 69.88
N PRO A 96 -37.41 14.18 69.92
CA PRO A 96 -37.39 13.34 68.74
C PRO A 96 -38.69 13.53 67.93
N MET A 97 -38.55 13.91 66.67
CA MET A 97 -39.65 14.12 65.75
C MET A 97 -39.50 13.21 64.53
N ALA A 98 -40.54 12.46 64.22
CA ALA A 98 -40.69 11.74 62.97
C ALA A 98 -41.66 12.51 62.06
N ARG A 99 -41.34 12.60 60.77
CA ARG A 99 -42.20 13.18 59.75
C ARG A 99 -42.29 12.28 58.53
N ILE A 100 -43.46 12.24 57.93
CA ILE A 100 -43.73 11.60 56.64
C ILE A 100 -44.60 12.54 55.82
N GLY A 101 -44.31 12.69 54.54
CA GLY A 101 -45.04 13.59 53.69
C GLY A 101 -45.03 13.20 52.24
N LEU A 102 -45.94 13.82 51.51
CA LEU A 102 -46.02 13.79 50.06
C LEU A 102 -45.59 15.15 49.52
N ARG A 103 -44.82 15.16 48.43
CA ARG A 103 -44.35 16.36 47.76
C ARG A 103 -44.65 16.28 46.28
N TYR A 104 -45.17 17.37 45.70
CA TYR A 104 -45.39 17.51 44.27
C TYR A 104 -44.63 18.74 43.74
N PRO A 105 -43.69 18.56 42.81
CA PRO A 105 -42.88 19.64 42.26
C PRO A 105 -43.68 20.51 41.29
N LEU A 106 -43.42 21.81 41.32
CA LEU A 106 -44.06 22.83 40.48
C LEU A 106 -43.03 23.73 39.82
N LEU A 107 -43.45 24.50 38.80
CA LEU A 107 -42.63 25.50 38.09
C LEU A 107 -41.25 24.94 37.70
N GLY A 108 -40.15 25.57 38.14
CA GLY A 108 -38.79 25.16 37.75
C GLY A 108 -38.34 23.82 38.37
N SER A 109 -38.97 23.35 39.45
CA SER A 109 -38.74 21.98 39.94
C SER A 109 -39.38 20.95 39.00
N ALA A 110 -40.58 21.23 38.47
CA ALA A 110 -41.22 20.37 37.47
C ALA A 110 -40.47 20.41 36.13
N GLU A 111 -40.02 21.58 35.68
CA GLU A 111 -39.16 21.70 34.50
C GLU A 111 -37.84 20.95 34.66
N ARG A 112 -37.24 20.93 35.86
CA ARG A 112 -36.00 20.18 36.12
C ARG A 112 -36.21 18.67 36.00
N GLN A 113 -37.30 18.13 36.55
CA GLN A 113 -37.64 16.71 36.36
C GLN A 113 -37.91 16.40 34.89
N GLN A 114 -38.65 17.26 34.20
CA GLN A 114 -38.90 17.11 32.76
C GLN A 114 -37.60 17.15 31.94
N ARG A 115 -36.67 18.06 32.27
CA ARG A 115 -35.33 18.12 31.65
C ARG A 115 -34.55 16.83 31.85
N ALA A 116 -34.54 16.28 33.08
CA ALA A 116 -33.82 15.03 33.36
C ALA A 116 -34.35 13.86 32.51
N ILE A 117 -35.67 13.82 32.26
CA ILE A 117 -36.29 12.85 31.35
C ILE A 117 -35.89 13.10 29.89
N GLU A 118 -35.92 14.35 29.43
CA GLU A 118 -35.51 14.71 28.07
C GLU A 118 -34.03 14.42 27.80
N ASP A 119 -33.15 14.69 28.77
CA ASP A 119 -31.72 14.37 28.71
C ASP A 119 -31.52 12.85 28.67
N ALA A 120 -32.22 12.08 29.53
CA ALA A 120 -32.18 10.62 29.51
C ALA A 120 -32.70 10.04 28.19
N ALA A 121 -33.80 10.58 27.65
CA ALA A 121 -34.37 10.17 26.35
C ALA A 121 -33.42 10.50 25.20
N THR A 122 -32.74 11.64 25.27
CA THR A 122 -31.66 12.02 24.34
C THR A 122 -30.52 11.02 24.39
N GLN A 123 -30.13 10.56 25.58
CA GLN A 123 -29.08 9.55 25.69
C GLN A 123 -29.51 8.18 25.14
N VAL A 124 -30.77 7.78 25.32
CA VAL A 124 -31.32 6.58 24.66
C VAL A 124 -31.26 6.71 23.14
N ARG A 125 -31.58 7.87 22.56
CA ARG A 125 -31.44 8.12 21.12
C ARG A 125 -29.98 8.01 20.66
N ILE A 126 -29.05 8.62 21.40
CA ILE A 126 -27.60 8.53 21.11
C ILE A 126 -27.12 7.09 21.13
N GLU A 127 -27.46 6.29 22.15
CA GLU A 127 -27.07 4.88 22.21
C GLU A 127 -27.74 4.02 21.13
N THR A 128 -28.95 4.38 20.70
CA THR A 128 -29.60 3.70 19.56
C THR A 128 -28.79 3.92 18.27
N ILE A 129 -28.37 5.17 18.01
CA ILE A 129 -27.52 5.49 16.86
C ILE A 129 -26.18 4.73 16.95
N ARG A 130 -25.58 4.64 18.15
CA ARG A 130 -24.33 3.89 18.39
C ARG A 130 -24.48 2.39 18.12
N LEU A 131 -25.60 1.78 18.52
CA LEU A 131 -25.88 0.38 18.26
C LEU A 131 -25.99 0.10 16.75
N ASP A 132 -26.77 0.91 16.02
CA ASP A 132 -26.93 0.76 14.57
C ASP A 132 -25.60 0.92 13.84
N TRP A 133 -24.78 1.89 14.28
CA TRP A 133 -23.44 2.09 13.76
C TRP A 133 -22.48 0.93 14.08
N SER A 134 -22.53 0.40 15.31
CA SER A 134 -21.73 -0.76 15.73
C SER A 134 -22.06 -2.00 14.90
N ARG A 135 -23.35 -2.23 14.60
CA ARG A 135 -23.78 -3.31 13.68
C ARG A 135 -23.18 -3.15 12.30
N ARG A 136 -23.27 -1.95 11.73
CA ARG A 136 -22.72 -1.64 10.41
C ARG A 136 -21.20 -1.83 10.37
N LEU A 137 -20.47 -1.28 11.33
CA LEU A 137 -19.01 -1.44 11.39
C LEU A 137 -18.60 -2.89 11.59
N ALA A 138 -19.29 -3.63 12.45
CA ALA A 138 -19.01 -5.06 12.64
C ALA A 138 -19.18 -5.84 11.32
N ALA A 139 -20.22 -5.54 10.53
CA ALA A 139 -20.44 -6.18 9.24
C ALA A 139 -19.33 -5.86 8.24
N LEU A 140 -18.90 -4.60 8.18
CA LEU A 140 -17.81 -4.16 7.29
C LEU A 140 -16.46 -4.74 7.72
N PHE A 141 -16.16 -4.81 9.01
CA PHE A 141 -14.93 -5.47 9.50
C PHE A 141 -14.95 -6.96 9.26
N LEU A 142 -16.10 -7.61 9.39
CA LEU A 142 -16.25 -9.02 9.04
C LEU A 142 -15.91 -9.23 7.56
N GLU A 143 -16.47 -8.41 6.69
CA GLU A 143 -16.19 -8.44 5.25
C GLU A 143 -14.70 -8.17 4.94
N GLU A 144 -14.07 -7.20 5.60
CA GLU A 144 -12.64 -6.88 5.38
C GLU A 144 -11.73 -8.06 5.76
N ASN A 145 -12.04 -8.75 6.86
CA ASN A 145 -11.28 -9.94 7.27
C ASN A 145 -11.57 -11.15 6.37
N TYR A 146 -12.79 -11.28 5.87
CA TYR A 146 -13.13 -12.29 4.88
C TYR A 146 -12.37 -12.05 3.55
N ALA A 147 -12.27 -10.80 3.09
CA ALA A 147 -11.50 -10.42 1.91
C ALA A 147 -9.99 -10.69 2.07
N ALA A 148 -9.44 -10.45 3.27
CA ALA A 148 -8.05 -10.78 3.59
C ALA A 148 -7.80 -12.29 3.62
N TYR A 149 -8.75 -13.09 4.14
CA TYR A 149 -8.66 -14.54 4.08
C TYR A 149 -8.73 -15.07 2.64
N TRP A 150 -9.63 -14.50 1.83
CA TRP A 150 -9.77 -14.85 0.40
C TRP A 150 -8.48 -14.65 -0.39
N SER A 151 -7.83 -13.49 -0.26
CA SER A 151 -6.59 -13.23 -0.98
C SER A 151 -5.44 -14.09 -0.49
N ALA A 152 -5.36 -14.33 0.83
CA ALA A 152 -4.35 -15.21 1.40
C ALA A 152 -4.48 -16.64 0.88
N GLN A 153 -5.69 -17.20 0.80
CA GLN A 153 -5.92 -18.55 0.28
C GLN A 153 -5.51 -18.66 -1.21
N LYS A 154 -5.82 -17.65 -2.02
CA LYS A 154 -5.42 -17.62 -3.43
C LYS A 154 -3.91 -17.54 -3.61
N ILE A 155 -3.26 -16.63 -2.88
CA ILE A 155 -1.81 -16.46 -2.98
C ILE A 155 -1.11 -17.72 -2.50
N LEU A 156 -1.54 -18.32 -1.39
CA LEU A 156 -1.02 -19.61 -0.92
C LEU A 156 -1.17 -20.71 -1.98
N ALA A 157 -2.36 -20.85 -2.59
CA ALA A 157 -2.57 -21.84 -3.65
C ALA A 157 -1.62 -21.63 -4.84
N LEU A 158 -1.39 -20.38 -5.25
CA LEU A 158 -0.47 -20.04 -6.34
C LEU A 158 0.99 -20.31 -5.95
N THR A 159 1.40 -19.86 -4.77
CA THR A 159 2.75 -20.02 -4.22
C THR A 159 3.11 -21.49 -4.00
N ASP A 160 2.19 -22.29 -3.48
CA ASP A 160 2.38 -23.73 -3.28
C ASP A 160 2.64 -24.43 -4.62
N ASN A 161 1.88 -24.09 -5.66
CA ASN A 161 2.08 -24.65 -7.00
C ASN A 161 3.43 -24.22 -7.60
N TYR A 162 3.87 -22.98 -7.37
CA TYR A 162 5.17 -22.49 -7.84
C TYR A 162 6.33 -23.17 -7.10
N LEU A 163 6.27 -23.25 -5.76
CA LEU A 163 7.28 -23.91 -4.93
C LEU A 163 7.41 -25.41 -5.25
N HIS A 164 6.30 -26.06 -5.61
CA HIS A 164 6.32 -27.46 -6.00
C HIS A 164 7.22 -27.73 -7.22
N LEU A 165 7.40 -26.75 -8.12
CA LEU A 165 8.30 -26.87 -9.27
C LEU A 165 9.77 -27.05 -8.87
N ARG A 166 10.18 -26.48 -7.72
CA ARG A 166 11.53 -26.68 -7.16
C ARG A 166 11.80 -28.16 -6.91
N HIS A 167 10.85 -28.82 -6.26
CA HIS A 167 10.94 -30.24 -5.90
C HIS A 167 10.77 -31.17 -7.11
N GLU A 168 9.94 -30.78 -8.08
CA GLU A 168 9.68 -31.54 -9.32
C GLU A 168 10.85 -31.50 -10.32
N GLY A 169 11.96 -30.83 -9.99
CA GLY A 169 13.24 -31.04 -10.67
C GLY A 169 13.94 -29.78 -11.19
N VAL A 170 13.39 -28.58 -10.99
CA VAL A 170 14.06 -27.32 -11.41
C VAL A 170 15.44 -27.19 -10.77
N GLU A 171 15.55 -27.42 -9.46
CA GLU A 171 16.83 -27.30 -8.76
C GLU A 171 17.86 -28.34 -9.25
N ASN A 172 17.41 -29.56 -9.52
CA ASN A 172 18.26 -30.62 -10.08
C ASN A 172 18.69 -30.30 -11.52
N LEU A 173 17.80 -29.73 -12.33
CA LEU A 173 18.08 -29.30 -13.71
C LEU A 173 19.13 -28.18 -13.73
N LEU A 174 18.93 -27.15 -12.92
CA LEU A 174 19.86 -26.03 -12.79
C LEU A 174 21.23 -26.49 -12.27
N ARG A 175 21.25 -27.38 -11.27
CA ARG A 175 22.51 -27.95 -10.75
C ARG A 175 23.28 -28.73 -11.82
N LYS A 176 22.61 -29.61 -12.59
CA LYS A 176 23.25 -30.35 -13.68
C LYS A 176 23.84 -29.43 -14.75
N ARG A 177 23.12 -28.35 -15.09
CA ARG A 177 23.60 -27.36 -16.08
C ARG A 177 24.77 -26.55 -15.55
N GLN A 178 24.76 -26.19 -14.27
CA GLN A 178 25.88 -25.54 -13.61
C GLN A 178 27.12 -26.45 -13.58
N GLU A 179 26.96 -27.72 -13.20
CA GLU A 179 28.04 -28.73 -13.22
C GLU A 179 28.60 -28.96 -14.63
N ALA A 180 27.74 -28.88 -15.66
CA ALA A 180 28.14 -28.96 -17.07
C ALA A 180 28.76 -27.66 -17.63
N GLY A 181 28.87 -26.59 -16.84
CA GLY A 181 29.40 -25.30 -17.27
C GLY A 181 28.47 -24.50 -18.21
N LEU A 182 27.19 -24.89 -18.30
CA LEU A 182 26.18 -24.23 -19.13
C LEU A 182 25.42 -23.10 -18.39
N LEU A 183 25.64 -22.96 -17.09
CA LEU A 183 25.00 -21.96 -16.23
C LEU A 183 26.03 -21.35 -15.27
N PHE A 184 26.09 -20.03 -15.20
CA PHE A 184 26.96 -19.34 -14.24
C PHE A 184 26.47 -19.53 -12.80
N LYS A 185 27.42 -19.46 -11.86
CA LYS A 185 27.11 -19.62 -10.43
C LYS A 185 26.25 -18.47 -9.89
N SER A 186 26.38 -17.27 -10.45
CA SER A 186 25.52 -16.11 -10.16
C SER A 186 24.07 -16.44 -10.47
N ASP A 187 23.81 -16.88 -11.71
CA ASP A 187 22.47 -17.11 -12.24
C ASP A 187 21.81 -18.29 -11.53
N TYR A 188 22.59 -19.33 -11.21
CA TYR A 188 22.16 -20.43 -10.36
C TYR A 188 21.60 -19.92 -9.02
N PHE A 189 22.32 -19.03 -8.32
CA PHE A 189 21.83 -18.48 -7.06
C PHE A 189 20.66 -17.52 -7.25
N GLU A 190 20.58 -16.78 -8.35
CA GLU A 190 19.42 -15.92 -8.61
C GLU A 190 18.14 -16.73 -8.87
N PHE A 191 18.23 -17.87 -9.56
CA PHE A 191 17.09 -18.78 -9.68
C PHE A 191 16.66 -19.36 -8.34
N LEU A 192 17.60 -19.71 -7.46
CA LEU A 192 17.27 -20.18 -6.12
C LEU A 192 16.65 -19.07 -5.27
N SER A 193 17.18 -17.84 -5.36
CA SER A 193 16.68 -16.68 -4.60
C SER A 193 15.19 -16.42 -4.90
N ALA A 194 14.73 -16.68 -6.12
CA ALA A 194 13.32 -16.59 -6.50
C ALA A 194 12.42 -17.56 -5.71
N PHE A 195 12.86 -18.81 -5.51
CA PHE A 195 12.12 -19.78 -4.69
C PHE A 195 12.18 -19.45 -3.20
N GLU A 196 13.31 -18.97 -2.70
CA GLU A 196 13.43 -18.49 -1.31
C GLU A 196 12.47 -17.31 -1.04
N ARG A 197 12.33 -16.39 -2.02
CA ARG A 197 11.34 -15.30 -1.98
C ARG A 197 9.91 -15.84 -1.92
N ALA A 198 9.57 -16.83 -2.75
CA ALA A 198 8.26 -17.46 -2.75
C ALA A 198 7.97 -18.18 -1.42
N GLN A 199 8.98 -18.82 -0.80
CA GLN A 199 8.83 -19.44 0.51
C GLN A 199 8.56 -18.40 1.62
N ARG A 200 9.21 -17.23 1.55
CA ARG A 200 8.89 -16.11 2.44
C ARG A 200 7.44 -15.64 2.28
N THR A 201 6.97 -15.48 1.03
CA THR A 201 5.57 -15.14 0.72
C THR A 201 4.60 -16.19 1.27
N GLN A 202 4.92 -17.49 1.17
CA GLN A 202 4.10 -18.56 1.74
C GLN A 202 3.91 -18.39 3.26
N VAL A 203 5.00 -18.13 4.00
CA VAL A 203 4.95 -17.94 5.46
C VAL A 203 4.13 -16.68 5.82
N GLU A 204 4.34 -15.59 5.09
CA GLU A 204 3.59 -14.35 5.27
C GLU A 204 2.08 -14.57 5.11
N PHE A 205 1.66 -15.19 3.99
CA PHE A 205 0.24 -15.38 3.73
C PHE A 205 -0.40 -16.50 4.55
N TYR A 206 0.38 -17.47 5.03
CA TYR A 206 -0.09 -18.43 6.03
C TYR A 206 -0.44 -17.72 7.35
N ASN A 207 0.42 -16.79 7.80
CA ASN A 207 0.15 -15.97 8.97
C ASN A 207 -1.06 -15.06 8.75
N ASN A 208 -1.16 -14.40 7.60
CA ASN A 208 -2.31 -13.55 7.26
C ASN A 208 -3.62 -14.34 7.24
N SER A 209 -3.60 -15.56 6.70
CA SER A 209 -4.76 -16.46 6.69
C SER A 209 -5.19 -16.84 8.11
N ASN A 210 -4.25 -17.22 8.98
CA ASN A 210 -4.55 -17.54 10.38
C ASN A 210 -5.07 -16.34 11.16
N GLN A 211 -4.49 -15.15 10.96
CA GLN A 211 -4.97 -13.92 11.59
C GLN A 211 -6.39 -13.57 11.15
N ALA A 212 -6.69 -13.73 9.85
CA ALA A 212 -8.03 -13.48 9.34
C ALA A 212 -9.06 -14.45 9.94
N LEU A 213 -8.73 -15.75 10.04
CA LEU A 213 -9.58 -16.75 10.71
C LEU A 213 -9.80 -16.42 12.20
N MET A 214 -8.76 -16.04 12.92
CA MET A 214 -8.87 -15.63 14.33
C MET A 214 -9.77 -14.40 14.51
N ARG A 215 -9.66 -13.42 13.61
CA ARG A 215 -10.51 -12.22 13.63
C ARG A 215 -11.96 -12.53 13.28
N LEU A 216 -12.21 -13.39 12.29
CA LEU A 216 -13.55 -13.88 11.97
C LEU A 216 -14.18 -14.63 13.15
N ALA A 217 -13.38 -15.49 13.82
CA ALA A 217 -13.81 -16.20 15.02
C ALA A 217 -14.18 -15.23 16.17
N HIS A 218 -13.38 -14.18 16.37
CA HIS A 218 -13.66 -13.15 17.37
C HIS A 218 -14.92 -12.34 17.05
N LEU A 219 -15.12 -11.94 15.79
CA LEU A 219 -16.27 -11.15 15.36
C LEU A 219 -17.59 -11.95 15.40
N THR A 220 -17.53 -13.27 15.17
CA THR A 220 -18.72 -14.14 15.20
C THR A 220 -18.91 -14.87 16.52
N ASN A 221 -17.99 -14.69 17.48
CA ASN A 221 -17.95 -15.45 18.74
C ASN A 221 -18.06 -16.97 18.53
N SER A 222 -17.50 -17.48 17.43
CA SER A 222 -17.62 -18.87 16.99
C SER A 222 -16.26 -19.41 16.52
N THR A 223 -16.08 -20.73 16.52
CA THR A 223 -14.85 -21.34 15.99
C THR A 223 -14.95 -21.44 14.46
N VAL A 224 -14.07 -20.73 13.75
CA VAL A 224 -14.00 -20.76 12.29
C VAL A 224 -12.85 -21.66 11.85
N MET A 225 -13.18 -22.80 11.24
CA MET A 225 -12.20 -23.70 10.61
C MET A 225 -11.85 -23.21 9.20
N PRO A 226 -10.67 -23.58 8.63
CA PRO A 226 -10.33 -23.25 7.26
C PRO A 226 -11.39 -23.69 6.26
N PHE A 227 -11.75 -22.79 5.34
CA PHE A 227 -12.80 -22.96 4.34
C PHE A 227 -12.34 -22.42 2.97
N THR A 228 -13.09 -22.74 1.91
CA THR A 228 -12.86 -22.15 0.57
C THR A 228 -13.71 -20.89 0.42
N PRO A 229 -13.11 -19.69 0.30
CA PRO A 229 -13.86 -18.43 0.24
C PRO A 229 -14.33 -18.11 -1.18
N VAL A 230 -15.57 -17.61 -1.30
CA VAL A 230 -16.14 -17.08 -2.56
C VAL A 230 -16.26 -15.56 -2.47
N LYS A 231 -15.73 -14.83 -3.46
CA LYS A 231 -15.86 -13.37 -3.55
C LYS A 231 -17.31 -12.99 -3.93
N PRO A 232 -17.99 -12.12 -3.17
CA PRO A 232 -19.27 -11.58 -3.59
C PRO A 232 -19.11 -10.55 -4.70
N PRO A 233 -20.11 -10.36 -5.57
CA PRO A 233 -20.09 -9.29 -6.56
C PRO A 233 -20.05 -7.93 -5.87
N LEU A 234 -19.16 -7.05 -6.32
CA LEU A 234 -19.02 -5.71 -5.77
C LEU A 234 -19.82 -4.71 -6.62
N GLY A 235 -20.83 -4.07 -6.02
CA GLY A 235 -21.62 -3.06 -6.71
C GLY A 235 -20.79 -1.84 -7.12
N LYS A 236 -21.13 -1.25 -8.27
CA LYS A 236 -20.46 -0.05 -8.80
C LYS A 236 -20.56 1.13 -7.82
N ILE A 237 -19.45 1.81 -7.57
CA ILE A 237 -19.43 3.10 -6.85
C ILE A 237 -19.54 4.20 -7.92
N ALA A 238 -20.60 5.01 -7.86
CA ALA A 238 -20.79 6.11 -8.81
C ALA A 238 -19.80 7.26 -8.53
N ASP A 239 -19.24 7.87 -9.57
CA ASP A 239 -18.33 9.03 -9.45
C ASP A 239 -19.00 10.26 -8.83
N THR A 240 -20.33 10.32 -8.89
CA THR A 240 -21.17 11.38 -8.33
C THR A 240 -22.09 10.80 -7.27
N LEU A 241 -21.53 10.37 -6.15
CA LEU A 241 -22.35 10.05 -4.99
C LEU A 241 -22.97 11.35 -4.44
N PRO A 242 -24.27 11.38 -4.09
CA PRO A 242 -24.84 12.52 -3.39
C PRO A 242 -24.07 12.75 -2.09
N ASN A 243 -23.75 14.02 -1.82
CA ASN A 243 -22.93 14.52 -0.69
C ASN A 243 -23.48 14.21 0.71
N GLU A 244 -24.45 13.31 0.87
CA GLU A 244 -24.99 12.93 2.16
C GLU A 244 -24.07 11.90 2.83
N VAL A 245 -22.94 12.40 3.32
CA VAL A 245 -22.05 11.67 4.23
C VAL A 245 -22.81 11.48 5.55
N ASP A 246 -23.33 10.27 5.74
CA ASP A 246 -24.12 9.91 6.90
C ASP A 246 -23.25 9.16 7.92
N GLN A 247 -22.93 9.82 9.03
CA GLN A 247 -21.95 9.36 10.03
C GLN A 247 -22.49 9.46 11.46
N LEU A 248 -22.03 8.54 12.31
CA LEU A 248 -22.37 8.49 13.74
C LEU A 248 -22.16 9.83 14.44
N ASP A 249 -20.97 10.43 14.28
CA ASP A 249 -20.57 11.64 14.99
C ASP A 249 -21.53 12.81 14.70
N LEU A 250 -21.92 12.99 13.44
CA LEU A 250 -22.83 14.06 13.01
C LEU A 250 -24.24 13.84 13.57
N ARG A 251 -24.75 12.61 13.56
CA ARG A 251 -26.06 12.29 14.14
C ARG A 251 -26.09 12.50 15.66
N ILE A 252 -25.01 12.14 16.37
CA ILE A 252 -24.88 12.40 17.81
C ILE A 252 -24.87 13.91 18.09
N LEU A 253 -24.02 14.66 17.37
CA LEU A 253 -23.93 16.12 17.54
C LEU A 253 -25.27 16.80 17.24
N GLN A 254 -25.96 16.40 16.17
CA GLN A 254 -27.29 16.91 15.84
C GLN A 254 -28.30 16.62 16.95
N THR A 255 -28.31 15.40 17.49
CA THR A 255 -29.19 14.99 18.60
C THR A 255 -28.94 15.84 19.86
N GLN A 256 -27.67 16.16 20.16
CA GLN A 256 -27.31 17.03 21.27
C GLN A 256 -27.71 18.50 21.04
N ILE A 257 -27.54 19.00 19.81
CA ILE A 257 -27.95 20.33 19.39
C ILE A 257 -29.46 20.49 19.55
N ASP A 258 -30.25 19.50 19.10
CA ASP A 258 -31.71 19.52 19.17
C ASP A 258 -32.20 19.51 20.63
N ASN A 259 -31.57 18.70 21.49
CA ASN A 259 -31.90 18.67 22.93
C ASN A 259 -31.63 20.03 23.60
N LEU A 260 -30.47 20.63 23.37
CA LEU A 260 -30.13 21.94 23.94
C LEU A 260 -31.00 23.08 23.40
N GLN A 261 -31.40 23.01 22.12
CA GLN A 261 -32.37 23.96 21.56
C GLN A 261 -33.74 23.82 22.24
N ASN A 262 -34.21 22.59 22.43
CA ASN A 262 -35.47 22.34 23.14
C ASN A 262 -35.44 22.87 24.58
N ILE A 263 -34.34 22.64 25.30
CA ILE A 263 -34.13 23.17 26.67
C ILE A 263 -34.20 24.69 26.70
N ARG A 264 -33.60 25.37 25.71
CA ARG A 264 -33.62 26.83 25.61
C ARG A 264 -35.01 27.37 25.31
N ASP A 265 -35.79 26.67 24.48
CA ASP A 265 -37.06 27.20 23.94
C ASP A 265 -38.27 26.89 24.85
N THR A 266 -38.19 25.83 25.68
CA THR A 266 -39.34 25.36 26.47
C THR A 266 -39.30 25.73 27.95
N GLN A 267 -38.13 26.04 28.52
CA GLN A 267 -37.97 26.15 29.98
C GLN A 267 -37.84 27.59 30.45
N ASN A 268 -38.92 28.09 31.08
CA ASN A 268 -39.09 29.49 31.45
C ASN A 268 -38.92 29.76 32.96
N TRP A 269 -38.98 28.72 33.79
CA TRP A 269 -38.93 28.81 35.25
C TRP A 269 -37.56 28.44 35.83
N GLN A 270 -36.51 28.47 35.01
CA GLN A 270 -35.14 28.19 35.44
C GLN A 270 -34.71 29.11 36.61
N GLY A 271 -34.04 28.50 37.59
CA GLY A 271 -33.57 29.15 38.82
C GLY A 271 -34.61 29.26 39.94
N ILE A 272 -35.84 28.80 39.71
CA ILE A 272 -36.91 28.75 40.71
C ILE A 272 -37.17 27.28 41.09
N GLU A 273 -37.04 26.96 42.36
CA GLU A 273 -37.52 25.68 42.91
C GLU A 273 -38.86 25.91 43.60
N SER A 274 -39.85 25.08 43.31
CA SER A 274 -41.12 25.16 44.02
C SER A 274 -41.79 23.80 44.14
N ASP A 275 -42.52 23.61 45.23
CA ASP A 275 -43.28 22.40 45.47
C ASP A 275 -44.44 22.65 46.42
N VAL A 276 -45.45 21.80 46.33
CA VAL A 276 -46.50 21.66 47.34
C VAL A 276 -46.22 20.41 48.13
N SER A 277 -46.22 20.51 49.45
CA SER A 277 -46.01 19.37 50.35
C SER A 277 -47.14 19.23 51.35
N VAL A 278 -47.52 17.99 51.62
CA VAL A 278 -48.47 17.61 52.67
C VAL A 278 -47.70 16.71 53.64
N THR A 279 -47.49 17.17 54.87
CA THR A 279 -46.63 16.49 55.85
C THR A 279 -47.43 16.17 57.11
N GLY A 280 -47.41 14.91 57.53
CA GLY A 280 -47.75 14.50 58.88
C GLY A 280 -46.47 14.38 59.71
N PHE A 281 -46.49 14.90 60.93
CA PHE A 281 -45.38 14.76 61.87
C PHE A 281 -45.88 14.38 63.26
N GLY A 282 -45.05 13.67 64.00
CA GLY A 282 -45.38 13.26 65.36
C GLY A 282 -44.12 12.99 66.17
N GLY A 283 -44.23 13.22 67.47
CA GLY A 283 -43.15 13.10 68.43
C GLY A 283 -43.71 13.18 69.84
N PRO A 284 -42.89 12.97 70.87
CA PRO A 284 -43.35 13.15 72.23
C PRO A 284 -43.70 14.61 72.48
N ALA A 285 -44.88 14.83 73.05
CA ALA A 285 -45.35 16.16 73.38
C ALA A 285 -44.48 16.79 74.47
N ILE A 286 -44.37 18.13 74.46
CA ILE A 286 -43.70 18.89 75.52
C ILE A 286 -44.38 18.55 76.86
N PRO A 287 -43.63 18.16 77.92
CA PRO A 287 -44.21 17.83 79.21
C PRO A 287 -45.05 18.99 79.77
N HIS A 288 -46.35 18.76 79.99
CA HIS A 288 -47.28 19.76 80.55
C HIS A 288 -47.36 19.60 82.08
N PRO A 289 -47.49 20.68 82.87
CA PRO A 289 -47.53 20.63 84.34
C PRO A 289 -48.78 19.98 84.98
N SER A 290 -49.72 19.45 84.19
CA SER A 290 -50.89 18.71 84.68
C SER A 290 -50.69 17.22 84.42
N PRO A 291 -51.08 16.29 85.32
CA PRO A 291 -50.75 14.88 85.18
C PRO A 291 -51.61 14.19 84.12
N PRO A 292 -50.97 13.46 83.20
CA PRO A 292 -51.43 12.13 82.85
C PRO A 292 -50.29 11.11 83.01
N ASP A 293 -50.63 9.93 83.50
CA ASP A 293 -49.71 8.80 83.63
C ASP A 293 -49.26 8.29 82.23
N GLY A 294 -48.17 8.84 81.68
CA GLY A 294 -47.50 8.31 80.48
C GLY A 294 -46.91 9.35 79.52
N MET A 295 -46.06 8.87 78.61
CA MET A 295 -45.50 9.67 77.50
C MET A 295 -46.63 10.06 76.54
N GLN A 296 -46.96 11.35 76.47
CA GLN A 296 -47.96 11.84 75.51
C GLN A 296 -47.31 11.99 74.12
N TRP A 297 -47.99 11.49 73.09
CA TRP A 297 -47.57 11.66 71.70
C TRP A 297 -48.35 12.83 71.09
N GLY A 298 -47.61 13.83 70.61
CA GLY A 298 -48.15 14.89 69.77
C GLY A 298 -48.12 14.47 68.31
N TYR A 299 -49.17 14.82 67.58
CA TYR A 299 -49.22 14.67 66.12
C TYR A 299 -49.76 15.97 65.49
N GLY A 300 -49.30 16.26 64.29
CA GLY A 300 -49.67 17.45 63.54
C GLY A 300 -49.62 17.19 62.04
N GLY A 301 -50.35 18.02 61.29
CA GLY A 301 -50.34 18.03 59.84
C GLY A 301 -50.07 19.43 59.33
N ALA A 302 -49.32 19.54 58.24
CA ALA A 302 -49.06 20.80 57.56
C ALA A 302 -49.21 20.62 56.05
N VAL A 303 -49.83 21.60 55.40
CA VAL A 303 -49.77 21.78 53.94
C VAL A 303 -48.96 23.04 53.69
N GLY A 304 -47.89 22.91 52.92
CA GLY A 304 -46.95 24.00 52.66
C GLY A 304 -46.67 24.15 51.17
N PHE A 305 -46.67 25.40 50.70
CA PHE A 305 -46.07 25.76 49.42
C PHE A 305 -44.65 26.26 49.68
N ASN A 306 -43.66 25.55 49.16
CA ASN A 306 -42.26 25.91 49.28
C ASN A 306 -41.80 26.57 47.97
N PHE A 307 -41.01 27.64 48.08
CA PHE A 307 -40.39 28.30 46.95
C PHE A 307 -38.98 28.76 47.32
N ARG A 308 -38.01 28.54 46.43
CA ARG A 308 -36.63 28.97 46.58
C ARG A 308 -36.10 29.55 45.27
N MET A 309 -35.56 30.76 45.34
CA MET A 309 -34.86 31.40 44.22
C MET A 309 -33.63 32.17 44.73
N PRO A 310 -32.56 32.31 43.93
CA PRO A 310 -31.45 33.21 44.26
C PRO A 310 -31.91 34.67 44.22
N LEU A 311 -31.32 35.51 45.08
CA LEU A 311 -31.60 36.96 45.11
C LEU A 311 -31.23 37.63 43.77
N GLU A 312 -30.20 37.12 43.08
CA GLU A 312 -29.77 37.61 41.77
C GLU A 312 -30.38 36.81 40.60
N ILE A 313 -31.67 36.48 40.65
CA ILE A 313 -32.34 35.64 39.63
C ILE A 313 -32.18 36.18 38.19
N VAL A 314 -32.10 37.51 38.02
CA VAL A 314 -31.90 38.15 36.72
C VAL A 314 -30.50 37.88 36.16
N SER A 315 -29.46 37.98 37.00
CA SER A 315 -28.08 37.69 36.59
C SER A 315 -27.91 36.20 36.30
N TYR A 316 -28.48 35.33 37.15
CA TYR A 316 -28.50 33.89 36.96
C TYR A 316 -29.11 33.49 35.61
N ARG A 317 -30.31 33.98 35.30
CA ARG A 317 -30.99 33.66 34.02
C ARG A 317 -30.22 34.16 32.81
N ARG A 318 -29.68 35.38 32.86
CA ARG A 318 -28.84 35.93 31.78
C ARG A 318 -27.60 35.07 31.56
N ASN A 319 -26.92 34.66 32.63
CA ASN A 319 -25.70 33.85 32.56
C ASN A 319 -25.99 32.43 32.08
N GLU A 320 -27.07 31.79 32.53
CA GLU A 320 -27.50 30.48 32.03
C GLU A 320 -27.87 30.52 30.56
N GLN A 321 -28.61 31.56 30.11
CA GLN A 321 -28.93 31.73 28.70
C GLN A 321 -27.65 31.95 27.87
N SER A 322 -26.69 32.74 28.37
CA SER A 322 -25.38 32.90 27.73
C SER A 322 -24.62 31.58 27.66
N ARG A 323 -24.62 30.77 28.73
CA ARG A 323 -23.98 29.45 28.78
C ARG A 323 -24.58 28.50 27.73
N LEU A 324 -25.91 28.41 27.66
CA LEU A 324 -26.61 27.58 26.67
C LEU A 324 -26.33 28.05 25.24
N ASN A 325 -26.34 29.37 24.99
CA ASN A 325 -26.02 29.92 23.67
C ASN A 325 -24.57 29.61 23.27
N SER A 326 -23.60 29.76 24.18
CA SER A 326 -22.20 29.41 23.93
C SER A 326 -22.01 27.92 23.66
N GLN A 327 -22.72 27.04 24.40
CA GLN A 327 -22.69 25.59 24.14
C GLN A 327 -23.29 25.24 22.77
N LEU A 328 -24.41 25.87 22.39
CA LEU A 328 -25.01 25.68 21.06
C LEU A 328 -24.10 26.16 19.93
N ILE A 329 -23.43 27.30 20.11
CA ILE A 329 -22.44 27.79 19.13
C ILE A 329 -21.28 26.80 19.02
N SER A 330 -20.76 26.31 20.14
CA SER A 330 -19.67 25.31 20.17
C SER A 330 -20.07 24.04 19.42
N LEU A 331 -21.22 23.44 19.75
CA LEU A 331 -21.67 22.20 19.11
C LEU A 331 -21.96 22.37 17.62
N ARG A 332 -22.52 23.52 17.20
CA ARG A 332 -22.73 23.83 15.77
C ARG A 332 -21.41 24.02 15.03
N ALA A 333 -20.42 24.64 15.68
CA ALA A 333 -19.07 24.77 15.13
C ALA A 333 -18.41 23.38 15.00
N ASP A 334 -18.53 22.53 16.01
CA ASP A 334 -18.04 21.14 15.97
C ASP A 334 -18.75 20.31 14.89
N TYR A 335 -20.07 20.44 14.74
CA TYR A 335 -20.82 19.80 13.66
C TYR A 335 -20.31 20.22 12.28
N THR A 336 -20.12 21.53 12.07
CA THR A 336 -19.63 22.07 10.79
C THR A 336 -18.20 21.62 10.52
N ARG A 337 -17.32 21.68 11.52
CA ARG A 337 -15.93 21.24 11.42
C ARG A 337 -15.85 19.75 11.11
N ARG A 338 -16.56 18.90 11.87
CA ARG A 338 -16.56 17.45 11.65
C ARG A 338 -17.15 17.07 10.30
N GLY A 339 -18.19 17.79 9.86
CA GLY A 339 -18.75 17.61 8.51
C GLY A 339 -17.73 17.87 7.41
N GLN A 340 -16.94 18.95 7.53
CA GLN A 340 -15.86 19.26 6.58
C GLN A 340 -14.74 18.21 6.62
N GLU A 341 -14.31 17.78 7.81
CA GLU A 341 -13.31 16.72 7.98
C GLU A 341 -13.74 15.41 7.30
N LEU A 342 -14.96 14.96 7.57
CA LEU A 342 -15.52 13.75 6.97
C LEU A 342 -15.64 13.86 5.45
N GLN A 343 -16.01 15.04 4.95
CA GLN A 343 -16.02 15.29 3.51
C GLN A 343 -14.62 15.18 2.91
N HIS A 344 -13.59 15.74 3.56
CA HIS A 344 -12.21 15.62 3.09
C HIS A 344 -11.70 14.17 3.14
N GLU A 345 -11.95 13.43 4.22
CA GLU A 345 -11.61 12.01 4.36
C GLU A 345 -12.27 11.17 3.25
N PHE A 346 -13.56 11.41 2.99
CA PHE A 346 -14.30 10.75 1.92
C PHE A 346 -13.72 11.02 0.53
N HIS A 347 -13.41 12.28 0.21
CA HIS A 347 -12.82 12.63 -1.09
C HIS A 347 -11.44 12.02 -1.27
N ALA A 348 -10.60 12.01 -0.23
CA ALA A 348 -9.29 11.36 -0.27
C ALA A 348 -9.38 9.85 -0.52
N LEU A 349 -10.33 9.18 0.13
CA LEU A 349 -10.61 7.76 -0.10
C LEU A 349 -11.15 7.50 -1.51
N LEU A 350 -12.05 8.35 -2.01
CA LEU A 350 -12.60 8.24 -3.36
C LEU A 350 -11.51 8.41 -4.43
N SER A 351 -10.62 9.40 -4.27
CA SER A 351 -9.47 9.58 -5.16
C SER A 351 -8.51 8.39 -5.10
N SER A 352 -8.26 7.84 -3.92
CA SER A 352 -7.45 6.62 -3.76
C SER A 352 -8.09 5.43 -4.46
N PHE A 353 -9.43 5.32 -4.41
CA PHE A 353 -10.17 4.27 -5.10
C PHE A 353 -10.11 4.39 -6.62
N GLN A 354 -10.22 5.61 -7.15
CA GLN A 354 -10.03 5.89 -8.57
C GLN A 354 -8.60 5.57 -9.03
N GLN A 355 -7.58 5.89 -8.22
CA GLN A 355 -6.20 5.52 -8.52
C GLN A 355 -6.00 4.00 -8.51
N LEU A 356 -6.53 3.30 -7.51
CA LEU A 356 -6.43 1.85 -7.40
C LEU A 356 -7.16 1.13 -8.55
N THR A 357 -8.25 1.73 -9.03
CA THR A 357 -8.96 1.25 -10.21
C THR A 357 -8.05 1.27 -11.46
N GLN A 358 -7.28 2.33 -11.66
CA GLN A 358 -6.29 2.38 -12.75
C GLN A 358 -5.14 1.39 -12.52
N GLN A 359 -4.72 1.22 -11.27
CA GLN A 359 -3.69 0.25 -10.90
C GLN A 359 -4.11 -1.20 -11.21
N ILE A 360 -5.36 -1.59 -10.95
CA ILE A 360 -5.86 -2.93 -11.32
C ILE A 360 -5.78 -3.15 -12.83
N ASN A 361 -6.23 -2.18 -13.62
CA ASN A 361 -6.15 -2.29 -15.08
C ASN A 361 -4.71 -2.48 -15.54
N PHE A 362 -3.77 -1.71 -14.98
CA PHE A 362 -2.34 -1.87 -15.22
C PHE A 362 -1.83 -3.26 -14.84
N GLN A 363 -2.19 -3.79 -13.66
CA GLN A 363 -1.75 -5.12 -13.23
C GLN A 363 -2.34 -6.24 -14.09
N ARG A 364 -3.58 -6.11 -14.58
CA ARG A 364 -4.19 -7.05 -15.52
C ARG A 364 -3.46 -7.08 -16.85
N THR A 365 -3.17 -5.91 -17.42
CA THR A 365 -2.36 -5.83 -18.66
C THR A 365 -0.97 -6.44 -18.46
N ARG A 366 -0.33 -6.22 -17.31
CA ARG A 366 0.95 -6.87 -16.97
C ARG A 366 0.82 -8.38 -16.85
N LEU A 367 -0.25 -8.87 -16.26
CA LEU A 367 -0.52 -10.29 -16.12
C LEU A 367 -0.70 -10.95 -17.49
N GLU A 368 -1.49 -10.35 -18.38
CA GLU A 368 -1.66 -10.82 -19.77
C GLU A 368 -0.33 -10.82 -20.53
N ALA A 369 0.47 -9.75 -20.41
CA ALA A 369 1.79 -9.67 -21.02
C ALA A 369 2.75 -10.76 -20.47
N ALA A 370 2.72 -11.02 -19.17
CA ALA A 370 3.52 -12.08 -18.55
C ALA A 370 3.06 -13.49 -18.96
N GLN A 371 1.76 -13.70 -19.17
CA GLN A 371 1.21 -14.95 -19.69
C GLN A 371 1.69 -15.21 -21.12
N GLU A 372 1.60 -14.21 -22.01
CA GLU A 372 2.07 -14.36 -23.39
C GLU A 372 3.59 -14.52 -23.45
N LEU A 373 4.36 -13.78 -22.63
CA LEU A 373 5.80 -13.99 -22.51
C LEU A 373 6.15 -15.42 -22.10
N LEU A 374 5.46 -15.97 -21.09
CA LEU A 374 5.68 -17.34 -20.63
C LEU A 374 5.34 -18.36 -21.72
N ARG A 375 4.24 -18.14 -22.45
CA ARG A 375 3.81 -18.97 -23.58
C ARG A 375 4.85 -18.96 -24.71
N GLU A 376 5.34 -17.79 -25.10
CA GLU A 376 6.38 -17.66 -26.14
C GLU A 376 7.66 -18.40 -25.74
N ARG A 377 8.14 -18.22 -24.50
CA ARG A 377 9.34 -18.92 -24.01
C ARG A 377 9.14 -20.43 -23.95
N TYR A 378 7.95 -20.89 -23.56
CA TYR A 378 7.61 -22.31 -23.59
C TYR A 378 7.67 -22.90 -25.02
N LEU A 379 7.18 -22.17 -26.03
CA LEU A 379 7.23 -22.61 -27.43
C LEU A 379 8.67 -22.66 -27.95
N ARG A 380 9.50 -21.66 -27.62
CA ARG A 380 10.93 -21.62 -28.02
C ARG A 380 11.73 -22.77 -27.42
N LEU A 381 11.39 -23.14 -26.19
CA LEU A 381 12.01 -24.26 -25.48
C LEU A 381 11.79 -25.62 -26.20
N GLN A 382 10.84 -25.73 -27.14
CA GLN A 382 10.61 -26.93 -27.96
C GLN A 382 11.36 -26.91 -29.31
N VAL A 383 11.98 -25.79 -29.69
CA VAL A 383 12.48 -25.58 -31.07
C VAL A 383 13.95 -25.18 -31.10
N LEU A 384 14.42 -24.45 -30.08
CA LEU A 384 15.73 -23.83 -30.06
C LEU A 384 16.64 -24.45 -28.98
N ASP A 385 17.93 -24.53 -29.27
CA ASP A 385 18.98 -24.91 -28.32
C ASP A 385 19.58 -23.66 -27.64
N GLY A 386 20.18 -23.80 -26.45
CA GLY A 386 20.90 -22.71 -25.76
C GLY A 386 20.41 -22.42 -24.34
N ASP A 387 20.20 -21.14 -24.02
CA ASP A 387 19.75 -20.60 -22.72
C ASP A 387 18.22 -20.54 -22.57
N VAL A 388 17.48 -21.22 -23.47
CA VAL A 388 16.02 -21.21 -23.51
C VAL A 388 15.36 -21.73 -22.23
N ILE A 389 16.05 -22.59 -21.48
CA ILE A 389 15.57 -23.11 -20.20
C ILE A 389 15.65 -22.00 -19.14
N GLU A 390 16.77 -21.30 -19.07
CA GLU A 390 17.01 -20.18 -18.16
C GLU A 390 15.99 -19.06 -18.44
N GLN A 391 15.82 -18.68 -19.70
CA GLN A 391 14.83 -17.66 -20.10
C GLN A 391 13.39 -18.09 -19.79
N TYR A 392 13.06 -19.38 -19.93
CA TYR A 392 11.75 -19.90 -19.54
C TYR A 392 11.53 -19.82 -18.02
N LEU A 393 12.53 -20.20 -17.21
CA LEU A 393 12.46 -20.11 -15.76
C LEU A 393 12.39 -18.65 -15.27
N GLN A 394 13.07 -17.72 -15.93
CA GLN A 394 12.95 -16.29 -15.66
C GLN A 394 11.53 -15.79 -15.95
N ALA A 395 10.97 -16.12 -17.13
CA ALA A 395 9.60 -15.75 -17.48
C ALA A 395 8.57 -16.34 -16.51
N LEU A 396 8.80 -17.57 -16.03
CA LEU A 396 7.96 -18.25 -15.05
C LEU A 396 7.98 -17.55 -13.68
N ASN A 397 9.16 -17.12 -13.22
CA ASN A 397 9.29 -16.33 -12.00
C ASN A 397 8.60 -14.96 -12.14
N THR A 398 8.80 -14.26 -13.26
CA THR A 398 8.12 -12.99 -13.56
C THR A 398 6.61 -13.16 -13.56
N TYR A 399 6.11 -14.21 -14.21
CA TYR A 399 4.68 -14.54 -14.21
C TYR A 399 4.14 -14.75 -12.79
N TYR A 400 4.82 -15.57 -11.98
CA TYR A 400 4.44 -15.81 -10.58
C TYR A 400 4.32 -14.49 -9.80
N ARG A 401 5.33 -13.62 -9.89
CA ARG A 401 5.34 -12.31 -9.19
C ARG A 401 4.17 -11.43 -9.62
N VAL A 402 3.96 -11.28 -10.93
CA VAL A 402 2.87 -10.45 -11.46
C VAL A 402 1.49 -11.02 -11.11
N ALA A 403 1.35 -12.35 -11.06
CA ALA A 403 0.12 -13.00 -10.62
C ALA A 403 -0.19 -12.76 -9.13
N VAL A 404 0.83 -12.78 -8.25
CA VAL A 404 0.68 -12.38 -6.85
C VAL A 404 0.28 -10.90 -6.73
N ASP A 405 1.01 -10.00 -7.41
CA ASP A 405 0.72 -8.56 -7.42
C ASP A 405 -0.73 -8.26 -7.87
N ASN A 406 -1.25 -9.02 -8.85
CA ASN A 406 -2.63 -8.88 -9.33
C ASN A 406 -3.66 -9.31 -8.27
N ILE A 407 -3.44 -10.43 -7.57
CA ILE A 407 -4.34 -10.88 -6.49
C ILE A 407 -4.34 -9.87 -5.33
N GLU A 408 -3.18 -9.32 -4.98
CA GLU A 408 -3.07 -8.27 -3.96
C GLU A 408 -3.83 -7.01 -4.38
N ALA A 409 -3.69 -6.55 -5.62
CA ALA A 409 -4.43 -5.40 -6.14
C ALA A 409 -5.95 -5.62 -6.11
N GLU A 410 -6.43 -6.83 -6.44
CA GLU A 410 -7.86 -7.19 -6.31
C GLU A 410 -8.32 -7.16 -4.84
N SER A 411 -7.49 -7.65 -3.92
CA SER A 411 -7.79 -7.62 -2.48
C SER A 411 -7.87 -6.19 -1.95
N GLU A 412 -6.90 -5.34 -2.29
CA GLU A 412 -6.90 -3.94 -1.87
C GLU A 412 -8.09 -3.17 -2.43
N HIS A 413 -8.50 -3.45 -3.67
CA HIS A 413 -9.70 -2.85 -4.25
C HIS A 413 -10.95 -3.22 -3.47
N TRP A 414 -11.09 -4.50 -3.09
CA TRP A 414 -12.21 -4.93 -2.25
C TRP A 414 -12.17 -4.26 -0.87
N LYS A 415 -11.01 -4.20 -0.20
CA LYS A 415 -10.88 -3.51 1.10
C LYS A 415 -11.22 -2.03 1.01
N LEU A 416 -10.78 -1.35 -0.05
CA LEU A 416 -11.07 0.07 -0.23
C LEU A 416 -12.54 0.32 -0.56
N HIS A 417 -13.18 -0.58 -1.31
CA HIS A 417 -14.62 -0.59 -1.53
C HIS A 417 -15.41 -0.71 -0.21
N ILE A 418 -14.99 -1.58 0.70
CA ILE A 418 -15.55 -1.71 2.05
C ILE A 418 -15.39 -0.39 2.85
N ARG A 419 -14.20 0.22 2.80
CA ARG A 419 -13.94 1.49 3.49
C ARG A 419 -14.80 2.63 2.98
N LEU A 420 -15.02 2.74 1.67
CA LEU A 420 -15.94 3.72 1.11
C LEU A 420 -17.37 3.52 1.62
N ARG A 421 -17.83 2.26 1.74
CA ARG A 421 -19.15 1.92 2.31
C ARG A 421 -19.29 2.23 3.80
N GLN A 422 -18.22 2.62 4.50
CA GLN A 422 -18.33 3.22 5.84
C GLN A 422 -18.94 4.63 5.76
N PHE A 423 -18.67 5.38 4.69
CA PHE A 423 -19.11 6.78 4.55
C PHE A 423 -20.53 6.94 4.00
N ILE A 424 -20.97 6.00 3.17
CA ILE A 424 -22.21 6.10 2.38
C ILE A 424 -23.16 4.94 2.64
N LEU A 425 -24.45 5.23 2.79
CA LEU A 425 -25.50 4.20 2.72
C LEU A 425 -25.80 3.94 1.25
N LEU A 426 -25.14 2.95 0.65
CA LEU A 426 -25.50 2.53 -0.70
C LEU A 426 -26.84 1.78 -0.63
N PRO A 427 -27.89 2.22 -1.37
CA PRO A 427 -29.00 1.33 -1.68
C PRO A 427 -28.45 0.11 -2.42
N SER A 428 -29.12 -1.03 -2.30
CA SER A 428 -28.77 -2.29 -2.98
C SER A 428 -28.40 -2.03 -4.44
N MET A 429 -27.10 -2.06 -4.75
CA MET A 429 -26.61 -1.74 -6.09
C MET A 429 -26.83 -2.94 -7.02
N PRO A 430 -27.16 -2.70 -8.30
CA PRO A 430 -27.27 -3.77 -9.30
C PRO A 430 -25.94 -4.54 -9.46
N GLU A 431 -26.07 -5.84 -9.72
CA GLU A 431 -25.06 -6.92 -9.58
C GLU A 431 -23.88 -6.91 -10.60
N GLU A 432 -23.54 -5.78 -11.23
CA GLU A 432 -22.40 -5.73 -12.16
C GLU A 432 -21.10 -5.34 -11.45
N ASP A 433 -20.24 -6.34 -11.20
CA ASP A 433 -18.85 -6.13 -10.79
C ASP A 433 -18.02 -5.69 -12.01
N ASN A 434 -17.59 -4.43 -12.03
CA ASN A 434 -16.73 -3.90 -13.11
C ASN A 434 -15.37 -4.61 -13.18
N TYR A 435 -14.93 -5.23 -12.08
CA TYR A 435 -13.63 -5.87 -11.96
C TYR A 435 -13.83 -7.30 -11.46
N PRO A 436 -14.33 -8.21 -12.33
CA PRO A 436 -14.60 -9.59 -11.97
C PRO A 436 -13.32 -10.25 -11.47
N GLU A 437 -13.47 -11.12 -10.48
CA GLU A 437 -12.38 -11.91 -9.91
C GLU A 437 -11.57 -12.65 -10.98
N THR A 438 -10.24 -12.57 -10.89
CA THR A 438 -9.37 -13.44 -11.71
C THR A 438 -9.46 -14.87 -11.21
N ASP A 439 -9.93 -15.80 -12.05
CA ASP A 439 -10.09 -17.20 -11.67
C ASP A 439 -8.73 -17.82 -11.32
N ILE A 440 -8.64 -18.43 -10.13
CA ILE A 440 -7.43 -19.07 -9.62
C ILE A 440 -6.98 -20.22 -10.54
N THR A 441 -7.91 -20.92 -11.20
CA THR A 441 -7.53 -22.01 -12.11
C THR A 441 -6.76 -21.48 -13.32
N SER A 442 -7.14 -20.31 -13.84
CA SER A 442 -6.44 -19.63 -14.93
C SER A 442 -5.01 -19.22 -14.53
N LEU A 443 -4.80 -18.84 -13.26
CA LEU A 443 -3.49 -18.46 -12.72
C LEU A 443 -2.56 -19.65 -12.48
N ILE A 444 -3.12 -20.81 -12.13
CA ILE A 444 -2.33 -22.01 -11.83
C ILE A 444 -1.99 -22.78 -13.12
N ASN A 445 -2.82 -22.69 -14.18
CA ASN A 445 -2.63 -23.44 -15.43
C ASN A 445 -1.22 -23.34 -16.03
N PRO A 446 -0.59 -22.15 -16.14
CA PRO A 446 0.78 -22.04 -16.67
C PRO A 446 1.83 -22.74 -15.79
N LEU A 447 1.63 -22.77 -14.46
CA LEU A 447 2.50 -23.50 -13.54
C LEU A 447 2.35 -25.02 -13.70
N HIS A 448 1.13 -25.51 -13.92
CA HIS A 448 0.90 -26.91 -14.26
C HIS A 448 1.53 -27.31 -15.59
N GLN A 449 1.54 -26.42 -16.58
CA GLN A 449 2.23 -26.65 -17.85
C GLN A 449 3.75 -26.74 -17.66
N ALA A 450 4.33 -25.86 -16.83
CA ALA A 450 5.75 -25.94 -16.44
C ALA A 450 6.07 -27.27 -15.74
N LYS A 451 5.21 -27.71 -14.81
CA LYS A 451 5.34 -29.01 -14.13
C LYS A 451 5.37 -30.18 -15.13
N LYS A 452 4.48 -30.19 -16.12
CA LYS A 452 4.44 -31.25 -17.14
C LYS A 452 5.74 -31.31 -17.94
N PHE A 453 6.31 -30.16 -18.31
CA PHE A 453 7.59 -30.11 -19.00
C PHE A 453 8.73 -30.71 -18.16
N LEU A 454 8.82 -30.34 -16.88
CA LEU A 454 9.88 -30.81 -15.97
C LEU A 454 9.80 -32.31 -15.70
N THR A 455 8.59 -32.85 -15.57
CA THR A 455 8.35 -34.28 -15.25
C THR A 455 8.44 -35.21 -16.45
N SER A 456 8.15 -34.74 -17.67
CA SER A 456 8.21 -35.56 -18.89
C SER A 456 9.62 -35.72 -19.47
N GLY A 457 10.62 -35.10 -18.84
CA GLY A 457 12.04 -35.34 -19.12
C GLY A 457 12.42 -35.05 -20.57
N GLY A 458 12.37 -33.77 -20.99
CA GLY A 458 13.24 -33.16 -22.01
C GLY A 458 13.54 -33.92 -23.33
N ASN A 459 12.79 -34.94 -23.72
CA ASN A 459 12.98 -35.64 -25.00
C ASN A 459 12.21 -34.91 -26.09
N VAL A 460 12.67 -33.70 -26.41
CA VAL A 460 12.26 -33.01 -27.62
C VAL A 460 13.13 -33.56 -28.76
N THR A 461 12.66 -34.60 -29.44
CA THR A 461 13.25 -35.02 -30.71
C THR A 461 13.04 -33.92 -31.75
N LEU A 462 14.11 -33.19 -32.06
CA LEU A 462 14.18 -32.21 -33.13
C LEU A 462 13.85 -32.88 -34.48
N LYS A 463 12.72 -32.52 -35.07
CA LYS A 463 12.49 -32.73 -36.51
C LYS A 463 13.15 -31.56 -37.25
N HIS A 464 14.37 -31.77 -37.73
CA HIS A 464 14.95 -30.91 -38.77
C HIS A 464 14.04 -30.90 -39.99
N ARG A 465 13.54 -29.71 -40.34
CA ARG A 465 13.03 -29.43 -41.69
C ARG A 465 13.99 -28.45 -42.33
N ASP A 466 14.85 -28.99 -43.19
CA ASP A 466 15.63 -28.23 -44.15
C ASP A 466 14.66 -27.56 -45.14
N GLU A 467 14.45 -26.25 -45.01
CA GLU A 467 14.08 -25.41 -46.14
C GLU A 467 15.13 -24.31 -46.27
N LEU A 468 15.97 -24.47 -47.29
CA LEU A 468 16.93 -23.47 -47.74
C LEU A 468 16.18 -22.19 -48.12
N ILE A 469 16.31 -21.16 -47.29
CA ILE A 469 16.04 -19.78 -47.70
C ILE A 469 17.38 -19.16 -48.07
N THR A 470 17.55 -18.90 -49.36
CA THR A 470 18.67 -18.14 -49.92
C THR A 470 18.74 -16.72 -49.33
N PRO A 471 19.94 -16.20 -49.02
CA PRO A 471 20.09 -14.93 -48.32
C PRO A 471 19.86 -13.74 -49.26
N VAL A 472 18.91 -12.88 -48.89
CA VAL A 472 18.80 -11.53 -49.45
C VAL A 472 19.84 -10.64 -48.77
N SER A 473 20.52 -9.82 -49.57
CA SER A 473 21.73 -9.09 -49.21
C SER A 473 21.59 -8.15 -48.01
N THR A 474 22.59 -8.18 -47.12
CA THR A 474 22.83 -7.26 -46.00
C THR A 474 23.20 -5.86 -46.47
N GLN A 475 22.38 -4.87 -46.14
CA GLN A 475 22.76 -3.45 -46.15
C GLN A 475 22.67 -2.94 -44.71
N PHE A 476 23.82 -2.83 -44.04
CA PHE A 476 23.93 -2.25 -42.69
C PHE A 476 23.92 -0.71 -42.76
N ILE A 477 23.37 -0.12 -41.70
CA ILE A 477 23.22 1.31 -41.39
C ILE A 477 24.41 2.14 -41.90
N SER A 478 24.14 3.22 -42.62
CA SER A 478 25.17 4.09 -43.23
C SER A 478 25.82 5.07 -42.23
N GLY A 479 25.80 4.76 -40.93
CA GLY A 479 26.34 5.60 -39.85
C GLY A 479 27.05 4.73 -38.81
N GLN A 480 28.20 5.19 -38.32
CA GLN A 480 29.02 4.45 -37.36
C GLN A 480 28.44 4.59 -35.94
N LEU A 481 28.20 3.47 -35.25
CA LEU A 481 27.63 3.41 -33.90
C LEU A 481 28.71 3.50 -32.83
N ALA A 482 28.34 3.97 -31.63
CA ALA A 482 29.15 3.82 -30.42
C ALA A 482 28.51 2.82 -29.45
N VAL A 483 29.26 2.33 -28.46
CA VAL A 483 28.74 1.38 -27.47
C VAL A 483 29.36 1.59 -26.09
N TYR A 484 28.55 1.46 -25.04
CA TYR A 484 29.02 1.40 -23.65
C TYR A 484 29.49 -0.02 -23.31
N VAL A 485 30.60 -0.10 -22.60
CA VAL A 485 31.22 -1.34 -22.17
C VAL A 485 31.48 -1.21 -20.67
N TRP A 486 30.58 -1.79 -19.87
CA TRP A 486 30.59 -1.65 -18.41
C TRP A 486 31.73 -2.42 -17.74
N ASN A 487 32.31 -3.41 -18.43
CA ASN A 487 33.43 -4.19 -17.94
C ASN A 487 34.50 -4.38 -19.02
N PHE A 488 35.69 -3.83 -18.81
CA PHE A 488 36.82 -3.97 -19.73
C PHE A 488 37.25 -5.42 -20.00
N ASP A 489 37.04 -6.33 -19.05
CA ASP A 489 37.39 -7.74 -19.25
C ASP A 489 36.63 -8.35 -20.43
N GLU A 490 35.42 -7.84 -20.74
CA GLU A 490 34.61 -8.26 -21.89
C GLU A 490 35.28 -7.96 -23.23
N LEU A 491 36.25 -7.04 -23.31
CA LEU A 491 36.96 -6.76 -24.57
C LEU A 491 38.31 -7.45 -24.62
N ILE A 492 39.09 -7.37 -23.53
CA ILE A 492 40.50 -7.78 -23.54
C ILE A 492 40.67 -9.30 -23.62
N THR A 493 39.69 -10.09 -23.18
CA THR A 493 39.78 -11.57 -23.23
C THR A 493 39.41 -12.15 -24.61
N HIS A 494 38.89 -11.33 -25.53
CA HIS A 494 38.43 -11.78 -26.84
C HIS A 494 39.53 -11.71 -27.90
N ALA A 495 40.17 -12.85 -28.16
CA ALA A 495 41.14 -12.97 -29.26
C ALA A 495 40.48 -12.64 -30.61
N GLY A 496 41.07 -11.69 -31.35
CA GLY A 496 40.56 -11.29 -32.66
C GLY A 496 39.29 -10.43 -32.63
N LEU A 497 39.01 -9.75 -31.51
CA LEU A 497 37.85 -8.86 -31.32
C LEU A 497 37.55 -8.00 -32.55
N TRP A 498 38.55 -7.29 -33.10
CA TRP A 498 38.36 -6.35 -34.21
C TRP A 498 38.01 -6.98 -35.56
N ASN A 499 38.14 -8.31 -35.68
CA ASN A 499 37.78 -9.06 -36.89
C ASN A 499 36.34 -9.61 -36.84
N LYS A 500 35.67 -9.50 -35.69
CA LYS A 500 34.27 -9.90 -35.51
C LYS A 500 33.35 -8.98 -36.30
N LYS A 501 32.36 -9.54 -37.01
CA LYS A 501 31.41 -8.76 -37.84
C LYS A 501 30.62 -7.74 -37.01
N GLU A 502 30.34 -8.08 -35.77
CA GLU A 502 29.62 -7.30 -34.76
C GLU A 502 30.34 -6.00 -34.42
N THR A 503 31.68 -5.96 -34.54
CA THR A 503 32.49 -4.76 -34.27
C THR A 503 32.63 -3.85 -35.48
N HIS A 504 32.31 -4.31 -36.71
CA HIS A 504 32.52 -3.50 -37.92
C HIS A 504 31.67 -2.22 -37.93
N VAL A 505 30.45 -2.27 -37.39
CA VAL A 505 29.53 -1.13 -37.35
C VAL A 505 29.80 -0.17 -36.20
N ILE A 506 30.58 -0.58 -35.20
CA ILE A 506 30.91 0.23 -34.03
C ILE A 506 32.29 0.88 -34.23
N ASN A 507 32.38 2.21 -34.18
CA ASN A 507 33.66 2.92 -34.31
C ASN A 507 34.18 3.49 -32.98
N ARG A 508 33.35 3.51 -31.94
CA ARG A 508 33.66 4.11 -30.65
C ARG A 508 33.17 3.23 -29.49
N PHE A 509 34.04 3.00 -28.53
CA PHE A 509 33.76 2.21 -27.32
C PHE A 509 34.00 3.08 -26.08
N LEU A 510 33.00 3.16 -25.21
CA LEU A 510 33.07 3.84 -23.92
C LEU A 510 33.31 2.76 -22.86
N VAL A 511 34.55 2.66 -22.36
CA VAL A 511 35.03 1.49 -21.62
C VAL A 511 35.24 1.82 -20.15
N SER A 512 34.53 1.10 -19.29
CA SER A 512 34.66 1.20 -17.84
C SER A 512 35.72 0.23 -17.33
N LEU A 513 36.49 0.70 -16.35
CA LEU A 513 37.53 -0.06 -15.65
C LEU A 513 37.16 -0.14 -14.17
N ASP A 514 37.27 -1.31 -13.57
CA ASP A 514 37.10 -1.46 -12.13
C ASP A 514 38.29 -0.87 -11.34
N ALA A 515 38.15 -0.73 -10.02
CA ALA A 515 39.19 -0.17 -9.16
C ALA A 515 40.53 -0.92 -9.23
N ARG A 516 40.50 -2.25 -9.45
CA ARG A 516 41.70 -3.08 -9.56
C ARG A 516 42.39 -2.83 -10.89
N GLN A 517 41.63 -2.76 -11.99
CA GLN A 517 42.12 -2.47 -13.33
C GLN A 517 42.69 -1.06 -13.42
N ILE A 518 42.06 -0.07 -12.79
CA ILE A 518 42.58 1.30 -12.67
C ILE A 518 43.92 1.29 -11.93
N SER A 519 44.00 0.65 -10.76
CA SER A 519 45.25 0.55 -9.99
C SER A 519 46.36 -0.17 -10.79
N GLN A 520 46.03 -1.27 -11.45
CA GLN A 520 46.98 -2.03 -12.28
C GLN A 520 47.45 -1.23 -13.50
N ALA A 521 46.57 -0.48 -14.15
CA ALA A 521 46.92 0.38 -15.28
C ALA A 521 47.78 1.57 -14.83
N ALA A 522 47.54 2.11 -13.64
CA ALA A 522 48.38 3.16 -13.05
C ALA A 522 49.81 2.66 -12.75
N ASP A 523 49.94 1.44 -12.23
CA ASP A 523 51.24 0.83 -11.90
C ASP A 523 51.99 0.32 -13.14
N ASN A 524 51.28 -0.33 -14.06
CA ASN A 524 51.84 -0.90 -15.30
C ASN A 524 50.85 -0.82 -16.47
N PRO A 525 50.86 0.28 -17.25
CA PRO A 525 49.88 0.51 -18.31
C PRO A 525 50.10 -0.34 -19.57
N LYS A 526 51.06 -1.28 -19.60
CA LYS A 526 51.46 -1.98 -20.83
C LYS A 526 50.31 -2.71 -21.52
N ASN A 527 49.50 -3.45 -20.77
CA ASN A 527 48.40 -4.24 -21.34
C ASN A 527 47.32 -3.32 -21.93
N LEU A 528 46.93 -2.29 -21.17
CA LEU A 528 45.94 -1.32 -21.62
C LEU A 528 46.44 -0.50 -22.82
N ARG A 529 47.72 -0.09 -22.84
CA ARG A 529 48.33 0.60 -23.99
C ARG A 529 48.37 -0.26 -25.23
N ASN A 530 48.68 -1.56 -25.10
CA ASN A 530 48.67 -2.48 -26.22
C ASN A 530 47.26 -2.63 -26.80
N PHE A 531 46.24 -2.76 -25.94
CA PHE A 531 44.85 -2.80 -26.36
C PHE A 531 44.43 -1.52 -27.09
N LEU A 532 44.74 -0.34 -26.54
CA LEU A 532 44.44 0.95 -27.18
C LEU A 532 45.15 1.09 -28.53
N HIS A 533 46.43 0.69 -28.61
CA HIS A 533 47.18 0.72 -29.86
C HIS A 533 46.56 -0.18 -30.93
N ASP A 534 46.12 -1.38 -30.55
CA ASP A 534 45.45 -2.32 -31.44
C ASP A 534 44.07 -1.77 -31.90
N ALA A 535 43.29 -1.18 -30.98
CA ALA A 535 42.03 -0.50 -31.30
C ALA A 535 42.24 0.64 -32.31
N HIS A 536 43.24 1.50 -32.08
CA HIS A 536 43.58 2.62 -32.95
C HIS A 536 44.03 2.17 -34.34
N HIS A 537 44.80 1.07 -34.44
CA HIS A 537 45.18 0.47 -35.72
C HIS A 537 43.95 0.03 -36.53
N HIS A 538 42.89 -0.43 -35.85
CA HIS A 538 41.61 -0.79 -36.45
C HIS A 538 40.60 0.37 -36.56
N LYS A 539 41.08 1.62 -36.38
CA LYS A 539 40.30 2.86 -36.45
C LYS A 539 39.12 2.90 -35.46
N LYS A 540 39.28 2.27 -34.31
CA LYS A 540 38.31 2.33 -33.20
C LYS A 540 38.78 3.35 -32.17
N LYS A 541 37.87 4.21 -31.72
CA LYS A 541 38.10 5.15 -30.62
C LYS A 541 37.72 4.51 -29.30
N ILE A 542 38.54 4.70 -28.28
CA ILE A 542 38.31 4.18 -26.93
C ILE A 542 38.30 5.34 -25.94
N GLU A 543 37.16 5.55 -25.29
CA GLU A 543 36.97 6.58 -24.27
C GLU A 543 36.88 5.92 -22.89
N LEU A 544 37.45 6.55 -21.86
CA LEU A 544 37.35 6.08 -20.48
C LEU A 544 35.96 6.42 -19.94
N LEU A 545 35.21 5.43 -19.47
CA LEU A 545 33.88 5.58 -18.88
C LEU A 545 33.96 5.53 -17.35
N LEU A 546 33.40 6.52 -16.66
CA LEU A 546 33.36 6.59 -15.19
C LEU A 546 31.95 7.05 -14.74
N GLY A 547 31.33 6.37 -13.76
CA GLY A 547 29.91 6.61 -13.44
C GLY A 547 29.43 6.31 -12.01
N ASP A 548 30.25 6.51 -10.98
CA ASP A 548 29.78 6.34 -9.59
C ASP A 548 28.95 7.56 -9.13
N PRO A 549 27.69 7.37 -8.70
CA PRO A 549 26.81 8.47 -8.27
C PRO A 549 27.33 9.20 -7.03
N ASP A 550 28.07 8.53 -6.14
CA ASP A 550 28.54 9.14 -4.88
C ASP A 550 29.53 10.29 -5.14
N TRP A 551 30.18 10.34 -6.31
CA TRP A 551 31.10 11.42 -6.67
C TRP A 551 30.44 12.80 -6.80
N ILE A 552 29.10 12.87 -6.86
CA ILE A 552 28.36 14.13 -6.73
C ILE A 552 28.64 14.77 -5.37
N LEU A 553 28.76 13.95 -4.31
CA LEU A 553 28.97 14.42 -2.96
C LEU A 553 30.37 15.06 -2.82
N PRO A 554 30.48 16.24 -2.18
CA PRO A 554 31.78 16.90 -1.97
C PRO A 554 32.84 16.02 -1.33
N GLU A 555 32.44 15.15 -0.40
CA GLU A 555 33.34 14.25 0.32
C GLU A 555 33.93 13.14 -0.56
N TYR A 556 33.24 12.66 -1.61
CA TYR A 556 33.74 11.58 -2.48
C TYR A 556 34.28 12.07 -3.82
N ARG A 557 34.02 13.33 -4.20
CA ARG A 557 34.51 13.95 -5.44
C ARG A 557 36.02 13.81 -5.67
N HIS A 558 36.80 13.85 -4.59
CA HIS A 558 38.25 13.73 -4.66
C HIS A 558 38.72 12.37 -5.19
N HIS A 559 37.94 11.29 -5.03
CA HIS A 559 38.25 9.98 -5.58
C HIS A 559 38.23 9.99 -7.11
N LEU A 560 37.21 10.60 -7.72
CA LEU A 560 37.12 10.76 -9.19
C LEU A 560 38.32 11.53 -9.74
N ILE A 561 38.69 12.63 -9.07
CA ILE A 561 39.85 13.44 -9.43
C ILE A 561 41.16 12.63 -9.36
N GLN A 562 41.31 11.79 -8.34
CA GLN A 562 42.47 10.91 -8.20
C GLN A 562 42.54 9.87 -9.33
N ILE A 563 41.43 9.26 -9.71
CA ILE A 563 41.37 8.30 -10.82
C ILE A 563 41.85 8.96 -12.13
N ILE A 564 41.35 10.16 -12.44
CA ILE A 564 41.76 10.90 -13.64
C ILE A 564 43.27 11.20 -13.62
N HIS A 565 43.80 11.59 -12.46
CA HIS A 565 45.23 11.84 -12.30
C HIS A 565 46.10 10.57 -12.47
N GLN A 566 45.63 9.42 -11.97
CA GLN A 566 46.33 8.14 -12.13
C GLN A 566 46.35 7.71 -13.60
N MET A 567 45.23 7.90 -14.30
CA MET A 567 45.06 7.42 -15.67
C MET A 567 45.59 8.38 -16.74
N LYS A 568 45.98 9.61 -16.38
CA LYS A 568 46.43 10.67 -17.33
C LYS A 568 47.54 10.27 -18.31
N THR A 569 48.33 9.25 -17.97
CA THR A 569 49.44 8.76 -18.81
C THR A 569 48.99 7.73 -19.85
N VAL A 570 47.72 7.35 -19.83
CA VAL A 570 47.08 6.44 -20.79
C VAL A 570 46.40 7.27 -21.88
N SER A 571 46.65 6.95 -23.14
CA SER A 571 46.18 7.72 -24.29
C SER A 571 44.77 7.30 -24.74
N PHE A 572 43.77 7.51 -23.88
CA PHE A 572 42.35 7.45 -24.28
C PHE A 572 42.00 8.57 -25.26
N ASP A 573 40.96 8.36 -26.06
CA ASP A 573 40.44 9.36 -27.01
C ASP A 573 39.52 10.40 -26.32
N GLY A 574 38.99 10.08 -25.14
CA GLY A 574 38.02 10.90 -24.39
C GLY A 574 37.80 10.36 -22.98
N LEU A 575 37.19 11.19 -22.14
CA LEU A 575 36.62 10.83 -20.85
C LEU A 575 35.11 11.02 -20.92
N HIS A 576 34.34 9.97 -20.68
CA HIS A 576 32.89 10.02 -20.63
C HIS A 576 32.38 9.78 -19.22
N LEU A 577 31.60 10.73 -18.71
CA LEU A 577 31.01 10.65 -17.37
C LEU A 577 29.57 10.16 -17.45
N ASP A 578 29.27 9.10 -16.73
CA ASP A 578 27.93 8.53 -16.59
C ASP A 578 27.46 8.58 -15.14
N ILE A 579 27.45 9.79 -14.57
CA ILE A 579 27.10 10.00 -13.16
C ILE A 579 25.62 10.40 -13.13
N GLU A 580 24.75 9.53 -12.63
CA GLU A 580 23.31 9.78 -12.59
C GLU A 580 22.86 10.44 -11.26
N PRO A 581 22.41 11.71 -11.26
CA PRO A 581 21.95 12.36 -10.03
C PRO A 581 20.72 11.69 -9.42
N ASP A 582 19.88 11.05 -10.23
CA ASP A 582 18.66 10.41 -9.76
C ASP A 582 18.95 9.10 -8.97
N GLN A 583 20.14 8.50 -9.14
CA GLN A 583 20.57 7.28 -8.43
C GLN A 583 21.24 7.57 -7.07
N LEU A 584 21.54 8.84 -6.77
CA LEU A 584 22.22 9.21 -5.52
C LEU A 584 21.26 9.13 -4.31
N GLU A 585 21.53 8.17 -3.41
CA GLU A 585 20.88 8.04 -2.11
C GLU A 585 21.57 8.94 -1.06
N SER A 586 21.17 10.21 -0.97
CA SER A 586 21.70 11.15 0.03
C SER A 586 20.68 12.20 0.48
N GLU A 587 21.01 12.95 1.53
CA GLU A 587 20.22 14.10 2.00
C GLU A 587 20.19 15.26 0.98
N LEU A 588 21.16 15.31 0.05
CA LEU A 588 21.14 16.28 -1.04
C LEU A 588 20.01 15.95 -2.00
N SER A 589 19.04 16.86 -2.10
CA SER A 589 17.85 16.67 -2.93
C SER A 589 17.57 17.88 -3.83
N GLY A 590 16.79 17.62 -4.88
CA GLY A 590 16.33 18.64 -5.82
C GLY A 590 17.44 19.48 -6.44
N LYS A 591 17.33 20.81 -6.30
CA LYS A 591 18.25 21.77 -6.91
C LYS A 591 19.69 21.65 -6.40
N ALA A 592 19.87 21.45 -5.09
CA ALA A 592 21.20 21.37 -4.48
C ALA A 592 22.01 20.18 -5.02
N ARG A 593 21.34 19.05 -5.26
CA ARG A 593 21.96 17.87 -5.89
C ARG A 593 22.49 18.19 -7.29
N LEU A 594 21.69 18.88 -8.11
CA LEU A 594 22.10 19.25 -9.47
C LEU A 594 23.22 20.31 -9.48
N GLU A 595 23.25 21.21 -8.49
CA GLU A 595 24.35 22.17 -8.32
C GLU A 595 25.67 21.44 -7.99
N GLU A 596 25.66 20.46 -7.09
CA GLU A 596 26.84 19.65 -6.76
C GLU A 596 27.27 18.72 -7.90
N PHE A 597 26.32 18.22 -8.70
CA PHE A 597 26.60 17.48 -9.92
C PHE A 597 27.34 18.35 -10.95
N VAL A 598 26.83 19.55 -11.22
CA VAL A 598 27.47 20.52 -12.14
C VAL A 598 28.86 20.93 -11.62
N GLU A 599 29.01 21.13 -10.30
CA GLU A 599 30.30 21.45 -9.69
C GLU A 599 31.31 20.32 -9.84
N THR A 600 30.89 19.07 -9.66
CA THR A 600 31.73 17.87 -9.88
C THR A 600 32.26 17.85 -11.31
N ILE A 601 31.38 18.07 -12.29
CA ILE A 601 31.75 18.09 -13.72
C ILE A 601 32.71 19.24 -14.02
N ARG A 602 32.48 20.42 -13.43
CA ARG A 602 33.38 21.57 -13.58
C ARG A 602 34.79 21.26 -13.11
N GLN A 603 34.94 20.58 -11.98
CA GLN A 603 36.26 20.20 -11.46
C GLN A 603 36.94 19.15 -12.34
N VAL A 604 36.19 18.16 -12.81
CA VAL A 604 36.70 17.12 -13.72
C VAL A 604 37.16 17.72 -15.05
N ALA A 605 36.34 18.57 -15.67
CA ALA A 605 36.67 19.22 -16.94
C ALA A 605 37.93 20.10 -16.85
N ALA A 606 38.20 20.70 -15.68
CA ALA A 606 39.38 21.53 -15.47
C ALA A 606 40.70 20.74 -15.41
N ILE A 607 40.66 19.46 -15.04
CA ILE A 607 41.86 18.63 -14.84
C ILE A 607 42.03 17.54 -15.91
N SER A 608 40.96 17.20 -16.64
CA SER A 608 40.97 16.10 -17.59
C SER A 608 41.96 16.37 -18.73
N PRO A 609 42.89 15.46 -19.02
CA PRO A 609 43.76 15.56 -20.18
C PRO A 609 43.05 15.22 -21.49
N TRP A 610 41.82 14.66 -21.42
CA TRP A 610 41.01 14.24 -22.56
C TRP A 610 39.76 15.11 -22.70
N PRO A 611 39.17 15.22 -23.92
CA PRO A 611 37.85 15.81 -24.10
C PRO A 611 36.82 15.12 -23.20
N VAL A 612 35.97 15.90 -22.53
CA VAL A 612 34.95 15.37 -21.61
C VAL A 612 33.59 15.34 -22.28
N GLY A 613 33.00 14.15 -22.31
CA GLY A 613 31.60 13.88 -22.63
C GLY A 613 30.81 13.49 -21.38
N ILE A 614 29.49 13.62 -21.43
CA ILE A 614 28.63 13.25 -20.30
C ILE A 614 27.30 12.66 -20.75
N SER A 615 26.81 11.66 -20.01
CA SER A 615 25.45 11.15 -20.11
C SER A 615 24.50 11.95 -19.24
N ILE A 616 23.31 12.25 -19.74
CA ILE A 616 22.22 12.82 -18.95
C ILE A 616 20.87 12.18 -19.30
N HIS A 617 19.97 12.13 -18.33
CA HIS A 617 18.57 11.80 -18.59
C HIS A 617 17.90 12.92 -19.42
N PRO A 618 16.99 12.61 -20.37
CA PRO A 618 16.30 13.61 -21.22
C PRO A 618 15.51 14.68 -20.45
N ARG A 619 15.25 14.47 -19.15
CA ARG A 619 14.52 15.43 -18.32
C ARG A 619 15.36 16.68 -18.09
N TYR A 620 16.69 16.52 -18.04
CA TYR A 620 17.62 17.62 -17.81
C TYR A 620 17.83 18.52 -19.04
N LEU A 621 17.22 18.17 -20.19
CA LEU A 621 17.15 19.07 -21.35
C LEU A 621 16.19 20.24 -21.11
N SER A 622 15.24 20.12 -20.19
CA SER A 622 14.28 21.18 -19.83
C SER A 622 14.61 21.80 -18.48
N LYS A 623 14.46 23.12 -18.38
CA LYS A 623 14.64 23.86 -17.12
C LYS A 623 13.57 23.52 -16.08
N ASP A 624 12.34 23.28 -16.53
CA ASP A 624 11.19 23.03 -15.64
C ASP A 624 11.40 21.73 -14.85
N SER A 625 11.96 20.71 -15.51
CA SER A 625 12.29 19.42 -14.90
C SER A 625 13.63 19.40 -14.17
N SER A 626 14.35 20.54 -14.14
CA SER A 626 15.68 20.69 -13.55
C SER A 626 15.72 21.78 -12.48
N PHE A 627 14.59 22.01 -11.78
CA PHE A 627 14.48 23.02 -10.72
C PHE A 627 14.91 24.43 -11.15
N GLY A 628 14.63 24.78 -12.42
CA GLY A 628 14.99 26.06 -13.02
C GLY A 628 16.43 26.18 -13.50
N LEU A 629 17.28 25.17 -13.27
CA LEU A 629 18.66 25.13 -13.78
C LEU A 629 18.69 24.72 -15.25
N CYS A 630 19.49 25.42 -16.05
CA CYS A 630 19.75 25.03 -17.43
C CYS A 630 20.99 24.14 -17.48
N ILE A 631 20.83 22.83 -17.30
CA ILE A 631 21.96 21.89 -17.27
C ILE A 631 22.80 21.98 -18.56
N PRO A 632 22.24 21.96 -19.79
CA PRO A 632 23.04 22.12 -21.00
C PRO A 632 23.78 23.47 -21.06
N CYS A 633 23.18 24.57 -20.56
CA CYS A 633 23.86 25.87 -20.51
C CYS A 633 25.10 25.83 -19.62
N GLU A 634 25.01 25.21 -18.44
CA GLU A 634 26.14 25.11 -17.50
C GLU A 634 27.23 24.18 -18.06
N LEU A 635 26.85 23.04 -18.63
CA LEU A 635 27.81 22.12 -19.27
C LEU A 635 28.55 22.79 -20.45
N GLY A 636 27.85 23.59 -21.26
CA GLY A 636 28.46 24.38 -22.33
C GLY A 636 29.47 25.41 -21.83
N LYS A 637 29.20 26.09 -20.70
CA LYS A 637 30.13 27.04 -20.08
C LYS A 637 31.37 26.34 -19.50
N ILE A 638 31.19 25.13 -18.95
CA ILE A 638 32.27 24.31 -18.39
C ILE A 638 33.22 23.81 -19.50
N GLY A 639 32.75 23.76 -20.75
CA GLY A 639 33.53 23.31 -21.90
C GLY A 639 33.35 21.84 -22.24
N ILE A 640 32.27 21.21 -21.75
CA ILE A 640 31.86 19.86 -22.14
C ILE A 640 31.60 19.82 -23.65
N LYS A 641 32.15 18.79 -24.30
CA LYS A 641 32.13 18.70 -25.77
C LYS A 641 30.90 17.96 -26.28
N GLU A 642 30.49 16.93 -25.57
CA GLU A 642 29.40 16.05 -25.97
C GLU A 642 28.44 15.78 -24.81
N ILE A 643 27.14 15.88 -25.10
CA ILE A 643 26.07 15.43 -24.22
C ILE A 643 25.40 14.22 -24.87
N THR A 644 25.54 13.06 -24.24
CA THR A 644 24.79 11.87 -24.59
C THR A 644 23.48 11.85 -23.82
N VAL A 645 22.36 11.83 -24.53
CA VAL A 645 21.03 11.75 -23.92
C VAL A 645 20.63 10.29 -23.81
N MET A 646 20.48 9.79 -22.57
CA MET A 646 20.05 8.43 -22.29
C MET A 646 18.53 8.32 -22.33
N TYR A 647 18.00 7.90 -23.49
CA TYR A 647 16.56 7.93 -23.76
C TYR A 647 15.98 6.51 -23.75
N TYR A 648 15.38 6.12 -22.62
CA TYR A 648 14.71 4.82 -22.43
C TYR A 648 13.28 4.82 -23.00
N SER A 649 13.16 5.00 -24.32
CA SER A 649 11.89 4.94 -25.05
C SER A 649 12.15 4.60 -26.51
N MET A 650 11.21 3.91 -27.17
CA MET A 650 11.24 3.71 -28.62
C MET A 650 10.34 4.69 -29.39
N ASN A 651 9.76 5.70 -28.74
CA ASN A 651 8.96 6.71 -29.42
C ASN A 651 9.86 7.69 -30.20
N ILE A 652 10.19 7.31 -31.43
CA ILE A 652 11.03 8.08 -32.36
C ILE A 652 10.60 9.55 -32.44
N GLN A 653 9.31 9.84 -32.57
CA GLN A 653 8.84 11.21 -32.74
C GLN A 653 9.14 12.06 -31.49
N ALA A 654 8.91 11.51 -30.30
CA ALA A 654 9.21 12.18 -29.04
C ALA A 654 10.73 12.42 -28.88
N ILE A 655 11.54 11.40 -29.19
CA ILE A 655 13.01 11.47 -29.15
C ILE A 655 13.52 12.57 -30.08
N VAL A 656 13.10 12.55 -31.35
CA VAL A 656 13.52 13.52 -32.36
C VAL A 656 13.10 14.93 -31.98
N THR A 657 11.88 15.09 -31.46
CA THR A 657 11.37 16.40 -31.03
C THR A 657 12.22 16.96 -29.89
N ALA A 658 12.51 16.15 -28.87
CA ALA A 658 13.30 16.56 -27.73
C ALA A 658 14.74 16.92 -28.13
N LEU A 659 15.43 16.04 -28.88
CA LEU A 659 16.82 16.27 -29.27
C LEU A 659 16.97 17.42 -30.26
N LYS A 660 16.13 17.54 -31.28
CA LYS A 660 16.19 18.68 -32.22
C LYS A 660 16.01 20.01 -31.50
N SER A 661 15.09 20.07 -30.55
CA SER A 661 14.87 21.28 -29.75
C SER A 661 16.13 21.65 -28.95
N ALA A 662 16.73 20.68 -28.25
CA ALA A 662 17.97 20.90 -27.49
C ALA A 662 19.14 21.32 -28.39
N MET A 663 19.31 20.67 -29.54
CA MET A 663 20.37 20.96 -30.50
C MET A 663 20.24 22.35 -31.14
N GLN A 664 19.02 22.82 -31.38
CA GLN A 664 18.76 24.17 -31.88
C GLN A 664 19.01 25.23 -30.81
N GLN A 665 18.64 24.96 -29.56
CA GLN A 665 18.87 25.88 -28.44
C GLN A 665 20.35 25.98 -28.04
N HIS A 666 21.12 24.92 -28.27
CA HIS A 666 22.53 24.81 -27.88
C HIS A 666 23.44 24.39 -29.05
N PRO A 667 23.64 25.27 -30.06
CA PRO A 667 24.39 24.92 -31.27
C PRO A 667 25.89 24.68 -31.04
N THR A 668 26.44 25.13 -29.91
CA THR A 668 27.85 24.94 -29.53
C THR A 668 28.14 23.58 -28.89
N LEU A 669 27.09 22.84 -28.49
CA LEU A 669 27.20 21.52 -27.89
C LEU A 669 26.90 20.46 -28.93
N VAL A 670 27.66 19.36 -28.87
CA VAL A 670 27.41 18.18 -29.67
C VAL A 670 26.52 17.23 -28.88
N PHE A 671 25.49 16.68 -29.53
CA PHE A 671 24.57 15.74 -28.90
C PHE A 671 24.72 14.35 -29.51
N SER A 672 24.62 13.34 -28.65
CA SER A 672 24.46 11.93 -29.05
C SER A 672 23.23 11.35 -28.38
N LEU A 673 22.67 10.30 -28.99
CA LEU A 673 21.51 9.61 -28.45
C LEU A 673 21.92 8.19 -28.04
N ALA A 674 21.74 7.86 -26.77
CA ALA A 674 21.88 6.50 -26.31
C ALA A 674 20.54 5.76 -26.37
N GLN A 675 20.55 4.53 -26.89
CA GLN A 675 19.38 3.65 -27.04
C GLN A 675 19.67 2.30 -26.39
N SER A 676 18.67 1.77 -25.67
CA SER A 676 18.81 0.52 -24.93
C SER A 676 18.53 -0.72 -25.77
N LEU A 677 19.32 -1.76 -25.50
CA LEU A 677 19.07 -3.15 -25.89
C LEU A 677 18.97 -4.08 -24.68
N GLU A 678 18.80 -3.53 -23.48
CA GLU A 678 18.63 -4.31 -22.26
C GLU A 678 17.29 -5.05 -22.28
N LYS A 679 17.32 -6.37 -22.02
CA LYS A 679 16.11 -7.20 -22.01
C LYS A 679 15.19 -6.95 -20.83
N GLU A 680 15.75 -6.45 -19.74
CA GLU A 680 15.04 -6.21 -18.47
C GLU A 680 14.16 -4.96 -18.52
N LEU A 681 14.41 -4.06 -19.47
CA LEU A 681 13.52 -2.95 -19.78
C LEU A 681 12.31 -3.44 -20.60
N GLY A 682 11.15 -2.81 -20.35
CA GLY A 682 9.89 -3.12 -21.02
C GLY A 682 9.95 -2.99 -22.54
N SER A 683 9.00 -3.62 -23.23
CA SER A 683 8.93 -3.70 -24.70
C SER A 683 8.79 -2.36 -25.42
N GLU A 684 8.49 -1.31 -24.68
CA GLU A 684 8.31 0.09 -25.08
C GLU A 684 9.57 0.95 -24.84
N ASN A 685 10.51 0.47 -24.01
CA ASN A 685 11.68 1.21 -23.53
C ASN A 685 13.02 0.65 -24.05
N SER A 686 13.02 -0.56 -24.63
CA SER A 686 14.20 -1.21 -25.19
C SER A 686 13.87 -1.97 -26.48
N TYR A 687 14.83 -1.98 -27.41
CA TYR A 687 14.71 -2.73 -28.66
C TYR A 687 15.03 -4.21 -28.53
N ALA A 688 15.43 -4.69 -27.34
CA ALA A 688 15.78 -6.09 -27.09
C ALA A 688 14.68 -7.08 -27.50
N HIS A 689 13.42 -6.65 -27.38
CA HIS A 689 12.22 -7.45 -27.68
C HIS A 689 11.72 -7.29 -29.12
N LYS A 690 12.44 -6.54 -29.97
CA LYS A 690 12.03 -6.26 -31.36
C LYS A 690 12.92 -6.98 -32.35
N PRO A 691 12.37 -7.43 -33.50
CA PRO A 691 13.18 -8.04 -34.55
C PRO A 691 14.30 -7.11 -35.01
N ARG A 692 15.44 -7.68 -35.38
CA ARG A 692 16.62 -6.95 -35.85
C ARG A 692 16.32 -5.92 -36.95
N GLN A 693 15.46 -6.26 -37.89
CA GLN A 693 15.07 -5.34 -38.96
C GLN A 693 14.37 -4.08 -38.41
N HIS A 694 13.57 -4.23 -37.35
CA HIS A 694 12.88 -3.11 -36.72
C HIS A 694 13.88 -2.16 -36.06
N PHE A 695 14.83 -2.70 -35.30
CA PHE A 695 15.91 -1.91 -34.71
C PHE A 695 16.74 -1.19 -35.78
N ILE A 696 17.16 -1.90 -36.83
CA ILE A 696 17.94 -1.31 -37.93
C ILE A 696 17.17 -0.16 -38.58
N ASN A 697 15.88 -0.36 -38.89
CA ASN A 697 15.03 0.68 -39.46
C ASN A 697 14.86 1.87 -38.51
N ALA A 698 14.66 1.62 -37.21
CA ALA A 698 14.51 2.66 -36.21
C ALA A 698 15.79 3.48 -36.02
N MET A 699 16.95 2.83 -35.94
CA MET A 699 18.25 3.50 -35.83
C MET A 699 18.55 4.31 -37.09
N GLN A 700 18.30 3.75 -38.29
CA GLN A 700 18.46 4.50 -39.54
C GLN A 700 17.55 5.74 -39.56
N HIS A 701 16.28 5.59 -39.15
CA HIS A 701 15.34 6.69 -39.13
C HIS A 701 15.71 7.77 -38.09
N LEU A 702 16.20 7.39 -36.91
CA LEU A 702 16.73 8.33 -35.92
C LEU A 702 17.97 9.06 -36.45
N GLN A 703 18.89 8.33 -37.08
CA GLN A 703 20.10 8.91 -37.67
C GLN A 703 19.75 9.94 -38.76
N ASP A 704 18.85 9.59 -39.67
CA ASP A 704 18.43 10.46 -40.78
C ASP A 704 17.68 11.70 -40.27
N GLN A 705 16.79 11.52 -39.28
CA GLN A 705 16.02 12.64 -38.75
C GLN A 705 16.87 13.59 -37.91
N LEU A 706 17.86 13.09 -37.15
CA LEU A 706 18.72 13.89 -36.28
C LEU A 706 19.96 14.44 -36.99
N GLN A 707 20.18 14.07 -38.26
CA GLN A 707 21.35 14.48 -39.02
C GLN A 707 21.51 16.00 -39.06
N SER A 708 22.59 16.48 -38.44
CA SER A 708 22.94 17.90 -38.37
C SER A 708 24.42 18.04 -37.99
N SER A 709 24.96 19.27 -38.05
CA SER A 709 26.37 19.53 -37.73
C SER A 709 26.74 19.31 -36.26
N ASN A 710 25.76 19.30 -35.35
CA ASN A 710 25.97 19.12 -33.91
C ASN A 710 25.35 17.82 -33.36
N PHE A 711 25.15 16.82 -34.21
CA PHE A 711 24.78 15.45 -33.81
C PHE A 711 25.95 14.49 -34.08
N SER A 712 26.45 13.80 -33.04
CA SER A 712 27.59 12.87 -33.16
C SER A 712 27.17 11.42 -33.41
N GLY A 713 25.89 11.09 -33.30
CA GLY A 713 25.36 9.78 -33.68
C GLY A 713 24.66 9.03 -32.55
N LEU A 714 24.53 7.73 -32.77
CA LEU A 714 23.81 6.81 -31.90
C LEU A 714 24.78 5.97 -31.07
N ILE A 715 24.43 5.76 -29.80
CA ILE A 715 25.19 4.95 -28.85
C ILE A 715 24.30 3.82 -28.33
N ILE A 716 24.83 2.60 -28.30
CA ILE A 716 24.16 1.45 -27.69
C ILE A 716 24.60 1.36 -26.23
N GLN A 717 23.63 1.30 -25.31
CA GLN A 717 23.89 1.40 -23.86
C GLN A 717 24.64 0.21 -23.25
N SER A 718 24.86 -0.87 -23.99
CA SER A 718 25.57 -2.04 -23.50
C SER A 718 26.13 -2.89 -24.64
N TRP A 719 27.41 -3.22 -24.57
CA TRP A 719 28.10 -4.11 -25.50
C TRP A 719 27.63 -5.56 -25.35
N LEU A 720 27.42 -6.01 -24.12
CA LEU A 720 26.93 -7.35 -23.85
C LEU A 720 25.53 -7.54 -24.46
N ASP A 721 24.64 -6.56 -24.28
CA ASP A 721 23.30 -6.61 -24.87
C ASP A 721 23.35 -6.49 -26.40
N TRP A 722 24.30 -5.75 -26.95
CA TRP A 722 24.55 -5.71 -28.40
C TRP A 722 24.96 -7.09 -28.93
N GLU A 723 25.94 -7.77 -28.31
CA GLU A 723 26.36 -9.11 -28.72
C GLU A 723 25.20 -10.11 -28.61
N HIS A 724 24.47 -10.12 -27.49
CA HIS A 724 23.29 -10.96 -27.31
C HIS A 724 22.21 -10.68 -28.35
N TYR A 725 21.88 -9.40 -28.59
CA TYR A 725 20.87 -9.01 -29.56
C TYR A 725 21.18 -9.51 -30.97
N LEU A 726 22.46 -9.46 -31.36
CA LEU A 726 22.93 -9.94 -32.65
C LEU A 726 22.96 -11.46 -32.77
N HIS A 727 23.23 -12.19 -31.68
CA HIS A 727 23.26 -13.65 -31.66
C HIS A 727 21.85 -14.27 -31.63
N GLU A 728 20.91 -13.65 -30.93
CA GLU A 728 19.54 -14.17 -30.78
C GLU A 728 18.61 -13.82 -31.95
N ASN A 729 19.01 -12.85 -32.78
CA ASN A 729 18.29 -12.46 -33.99
C ASN A 729 19.23 -12.58 -35.21
N PRO A 730 19.64 -13.81 -35.60
CA PRO A 730 20.30 -14.00 -36.89
C PRO A 730 19.32 -13.57 -37.99
N LEU A 731 19.86 -12.91 -39.02
CA LEU A 731 19.09 -12.34 -40.14
C LEU A 731 18.20 -13.37 -40.84
#